data_AF-B8R8M5-F1
#
_entry.id   AF-B8R8M5-F1
#
_cell.length_a   1.000
_cell.length_b   1.000
_cell.length_c   1.000
_cell.angle_alpha   90.00
_cell.angle_beta   90.00
_cell.angle_gamma   90.00
#
_symmetry.space_group_name_H-M   'P 1'
#
loop_
_entity.id
_entity.type
_entity.pdbx_description
1 polymer ?
#
loop_
_entity_poly.entity_id
_entity_poly.type
_entity_poly.pdbx_seq_one_letter_code
_entity_poly.pdbx_strand_id
1 'polypeptide(L)'
;MTIRLCALAFVLIAAASGHRPAQASFDDWCEPSWQLVHRNLTPCDNMAMLAPGNDTRANLLMLMLDLRGKLLQPPAAPATPDPFAEWPTFGHSFTPLAAETEGEDDYAYGEGSRCRSNEAGTTAFVAQVNAATAVPETDRAVLIAARQGLRPDCAAAGGGGAMTETVQSVQSPLGKSFAAYLLGAQAFYDADYDTAKTQFSGLSAVDQPWLAETARYMLGRVEVNRAQIDAFDEYGYPKEAAADAKIIDGADAALRDYLGAYPNGTYAASARGLLRRVYWLGKRSDALAGSYKDLLAAAPTERDGLSDVALLDEIDNKLLTASGFAAPNEPILLAVKDLAGMRSAGEGRSPIVRAEIEAQRAAFAANPALHDYLLAAHDFYVDGKSEAVLAAIPAASAQAPLNYLDFSRQMLRGMALEAQQDTGARNHWLALLAVAVQPLQRPAIELALALHEERAGALDEVFAADSAITNPSLREILLRTVADAALLRRQANETSVPQHERDVALYALLYKEVSRGRYADFVKDVALVRADAPAEGYAGALSTIEPPPLGVFTQTSTLGDYSCGPLKETAANLAKNPKSPKAQLCLADFMRANGFDQNALDTQPDAAELGGTPSRFKGKPYARLDVYRALIAGAKTPSDDKAYALYRAVRCYAPAQINSCGGEDVPQSQRKAWFQQLKKRYPNSRWAKELQGYW
;
A
#
# COMPACT_ATOMS: atom_id res chain seq x y z
N MET A 1 -42.04 -44.60 -9.50
CA MET A 1 -42.10 -43.20 -9.06
C MET A 1 -40.71 -42.76 -8.58
N THR A 2 -39.71 -42.91 -9.45
CA THR A 2 -38.28 -42.92 -9.04
C THR A 2 -37.36 -42.34 -10.12
N ILE A 3 -37.91 -41.95 -11.27
CA ILE A 3 -37.16 -41.33 -12.38
C ILE A 3 -37.35 -39.80 -12.42
N ARG A 4 -38.35 -39.26 -11.70
CA ARG A 4 -38.61 -37.81 -11.61
C ARG A 4 -37.87 -37.08 -10.48
N LEU A 5 -37.27 -37.77 -9.52
CA LEU A 5 -36.47 -37.12 -8.46
C LEU A 5 -34.99 -36.91 -8.86
N CYS A 6 -34.42 -37.74 -9.74
CA CYS A 6 -33.02 -37.56 -10.16
C CYS A 6 -32.83 -36.38 -11.14
N ALA A 7 -33.87 -35.99 -11.90
CA ALA A 7 -33.77 -34.89 -12.85
C ALA A 7 -33.82 -33.50 -12.18
N LEU A 8 -34.50 -33.37 -11.03
CA LEU A 8 -34.49 -32.12 -10.26
C LEU A 8 -33.20 -31.95 -9.44
N ALA A 9 -32.56 -33.04 -9.00
CA ALA A 9 -31.30 -32.98 -8.26
C ALA A 9 -30.13 -32.54 -9.16
N PHE A 10 -30.11 -32.93 -10.44
CA PHE A 10 -29.05 -32.51 -11.37
C PHE A 10 -29.19 -31.05 -11.86
N VAL A 11 -30.39 -30.48 -11.88
CA VAL A 11 -30.60 -29.08 -12.28
C VAL A 11 -30.29 -28.12 -11.12
N LEU A 12 -30.46 -28.54 -9.86
CA LEU A 12 -30.07 -27.74 -8.69
C LEU A 12 -28.56 -27.80 -8.37
N ILE A 13 -27.86 -28.88 -8.74
CA ILE A 13 -26.39 -28.98 -8.54
C ILE A 13 -25.60 -28.26 -9.65
N ALA A 14 -26.15 -28.16 -10.87
CA ALA A 14 -25.53 -27.38 -11.97
C ALA A 14 -25.73 -25.85 -11.83
N ALA A 15 -26.71 -25.40 -11.06
CA ALA A 15 -26.93 -23.96 -10.78
C ALA A 15 -26.08 -23.44 -9.60
N ALA A 16 -25.56 -24.32 -8.74
CA ALA A 16 -24.71 -23.96 -7.60
C ALA A 16 -23.19 -24.03 -7.90
N SER A 17 -22.79 -24.59 -9.05
CA SER A 17 -21.38 -24.78 -9.44
C SER A 17 -20.89 -23.78 -10.50
N GLY A 18 -21.69 -22.76 -10.82
CA GLY A 18 -21.34 -21.66 -11.73
C GLY A 18 -21.19 -20.28 -11.07
N HIS A 19 -21.28 -20.20 -9.74
CA HIS A 19 -20.96 -18.97 -9.02
C HIS A 19 -19.45 -18.93 -8.85
N ARG A 20 -18.73 -18.49 -9.89
CA ARG A 20 -17.49 -17.75 -9.61
C ARG A 20 -17.90 -16.67 -8.60
N PRO A 21 -17.19 -16.50 -7.48
CA PRO A 21 -17.43 -15.31 -6.68
C PRO A 21 -17.42 -14.15 -7.67
N ALA A 22 -18.49 -13.35 -7.67
CA ALA A 22 -18.41 -12.04 -8.26
C ALA A 22 -17.28 -11.38 -7.46
N GLN A 23 -16.08 -11.33 -8.05
CA GLN A 23 -15.02 -10.45 -7.63
C GLN A 23 -15.49 -9.04 -8.02
N ALA A 24 -16.48 -8.59 -7.25
CA ALA A 24 -16.89 -7.22 -7.09
C ALA A 24 -16.24 -6.66 -5.82
N SER A 25 -15.17 -7.29 -5.32
CA SER A 25 -14.10 -6.53 -4.68
C SER A 25 -13.44 -5.75 -5.81
N PHE A 26 -13.58 -4.44 -5.78
CA PHE A 26 -12.49 -3.60 -6.25
C PHE A 26 -11.32 -3.98 -5.34
N ASP A 27 -10.35 -4.75 -5.84
CA ASP A 27 -9.20 -5.10 -5.02
C ASP A 27 -8.50 -3.80 -4.59
N ASP A 28 -7.86 -3.81 -3.41
CA ASP A 28 -7.13 -2.68 -2.80
C ASP A 28 -5.91 -2.28 -3.66
N TRP A 29 -6.15 -1.73 -4.86
CA TRP A 29 -5.10 -1.19 -5.71
C TRP A 29 -4.76 0.22 -5.24
N CYS A 30 -3.60 0.33 -4.60
CA CYS A 30 -3.00 1.60 -4.25
C CYS A 30 -2.23 2.13 -5.47
N GLU A 31 -2.77 3.10 -6.21
CA GLU A 31 -2.03 3.80 -7.27
C GLU A 31 -1.42 5.09 -6.71
N PRO A 32 -0.09 5.28 -6.82
CA PRO A 32 0.53 6.49 -6.32
C PRO A 32 0.20 7.70 -7.22
N SER A 33 0.06 8.87 -6.59
CA SER A 33 -0.02 10.14 -7.33
C SER A 33 1.41 10.60 -7.68
N TRP A 34 1.75 10.71 -8.97
CA TRP A 34 3.14 10.95 -9.40
C TRP A 34 3.58 12.41 -9.29
N GLN A 35 3.51 13.00 -8.10
CA GLN A 35 3.84 14.41 -7.83
C GLN A 35 4.84 14.55 -6.68
N LEU A 36 5.45 15.71 -6.48
CA LEU A 36 6.35 15.92 -5.32
C LEU A 36 5.61 16.37 -4.06
N VAL A 37 4.54 17.15 -4.23
CA VAL A 37 3.91 17.90 -3.15
C VAL A 37 2.72 17.13 -2.60
N HIS A 38 2.96 16.27 -1.60
CA HIS A 38 1.91 15.60 -0.84
C HIS A 38 1.69 16.30 0.49
N ARG A 39 0.59 17.05 0.59
CA ARG A 39 0.17 17.66 1.87
C ARG A 39 -0.64 16.69 2.74
N ASN A 40 -1.44 15.84 2.11
CA ASN A 40 -2.37 14.95 2.80
C ASN A 40 -1.89 13.51 2.75
N LEU A 41 -2.26 12.74 3.78
CA LEU A 41 -1.98 11.32 3.81
C LEU A 41 -2.71 10.60 2.68
N THR A 42 -1.95 9.87 1.88
CA THR A 42 -2.45 8.87 0.94
C THR A 42 -1.73 7.56 1.24
N PRO A 43 -2.40 6.40 1.16
CA PRO A 43 -1.77 5.13 1.56
C PRO A 43 -0.57 4.72 0.68
N CYS A 44 -0.47 5.25 -0.54
CA CYS A 44 0.48 4.80 -1.56
C CYS A 44 1.73 5.66 -1.71
N ASP A 45 1.70 6.92 -1.25
CA ASP A 45 2.66 7.94 -1.67
C ASP A 45 3.79 8.20 -0.65
N ASN A 46 4.19 7.20 0.15
CA ASN A 46 5.32 7.43 1.05
C ASN A 46 6.60 7.64 0.25
N MET A 47 7.21 8.80 0.43
CA MET A 47 8.45 9.20 -0.22
C MET A 47 9.57 9.34 0.82
N ALA A 48 10.80 9.11 0.38
CA ALA A 48 12.00 9.20 1.21
C ALA A 48 12.43 10.64 1.56
N MET A 49 11.47 11.51 1.87
CA MET A 49 11.67 12.82 2.48
C MET A 49 10.63 12.99 3.59
N LEU A 50 10.98 13.67 4.67
CA LEU A 50 10.03 14.10 5.68
C LEU A 50 8.94 14.94 4.99
N ALA A 51 7.68 14.62 5.22
CA ALA A 51 6.57 15.33 4.58
C ALA A 51 5.27 15.13 5.35
N PRO A 52 4.35 16.11 5.37
CA PRO A 52 3.02 15.95 5.95
C PRO A 52 2.22 14.80 5.32
N GLY A 53 2.36 14.58 4.01
CA GLY A 53 1.61 13.56 3.27
C GLY A 53 2.09 12.13 3.45
N ASN A 54 3.29 11.91 4.00
CA ASN A 54 3.75 10.57 4.34
C ASN A 54 2.93 9.98 5.49
N ASP A 55 2.81 8.66 5.52
CA ASP A 55 2.49 7.90 6.71
C ASP A 55 3.43 8.31 7.87
N THR A 56 2.86 8.45 9.06
CA THR A 56 3.60 8.83 10.27
C THR A 56 4.74 7.85 10.56
N ARG A 57 4.57 6.56 10.23
CA ARG A 57 5.59 5.51 10.33
C ARG A 57 6.75 5.74 9.35
N ALA A 58 6.49 6.21 8.14
CA ALA A 58 7.53 6.52 7.16
C ALA A 58 8.41 7.71 7.61
N ASN A 59 7.79 8.78 8.11
CA ASN A 59 8.51 9.91 8.72
C ASN A 59 9.33 9.47 9.94
N LEU A 60 8.74 8.63 10.80
CA LEU A 60 9.39 8.14 12.00
C LEU A 60 10.57 7.21 11.67
N LEU A 61 10.46 6.35 10.65
CA LEU A 61 11.53 5.49 10.16
C LEU A 61 12.75 6.32 9.76
N MET A 62 12.56 7.34 8.93
CA MET A 62 13.66 8.19 8.46
C MET A 62 14.37 8.91 9.61
N LEU A 63 13.62 9.50 10.55
CA LEU A 63 14.19 10.17 11.74
C LEU A 63 14.91 9.17 12.67
N MET A 64 14.38 7.96 12.80
CA MET A 64 14.98 6.89 13.58
C MET A 64 16.30 6.41 12.96
N LEU A 65 16.38 6.31 11.64
CA LEU A 65 17.61 5.97 10.93
C LEU A 65 18.67 7.07 11.10
N ASP A 66 18.27 8.34 10.98
CA ASP A 66 19.15 9.48 11.22
C ASP A 66 19.69 9.50 12.65
N LEU A 67 18.83 9.21 13.65
CA LEU A 67 19.23 9.12 15.05
C LEU A 67 20.36 8.08 15.27
N ARG A 68 20.33 6.98 14.53
CA ARG A 68 21.36 5.92 14.62
C ARG A 68 22.62 6.23 13.82
N GLY A 69 22.60 7.24 12.95
CA GLY A 69 23.78 7.79 12.26
C GLY A 69 24.49 6.84 11.30
N LYS A 70 23.86 5.73 10.90
CA LYS A 70 24.46 4.76 9.96
C LYS A 70 23.79 4.88 8.60
N LEU A 71 24.61 5.12 7.57
CA LEU A 71 24.17 4.98 6.19
C LEU A 71 23.75 3.55 5.94
N LEU A 72 22.55 3.39 5.40
CA LEU A 72 22.09 2.09 4.93
C LEU A 72 22.72 1.81 3.57
N GLN A 73 23.16 0.57 3.36
CA GLN A 73 23.45 0.11 2.02
C GLN A 73 22.11 -0.11 1.30
N PRO A 74 21.90 0.48 0.10
CA PRO A 74 20.72 0.16 -0.68
C PRO A 74 20.70 -1.36 -0.94
N PRO A 75 19.54 -2.01 -0.82
CA PRO A 75 19.44 -3.43 -1.15
C PRO A 75 19.94 -3.64 -2.58
N ALA A 76 20.60 -4.78 -2.83
CA ALA A 76 21.03 -5.16 -4.17
C ALA A 76 19.81 -5.50 -5.02
N ALA A 77 19.14 -4.49 -5.56
CA ALA A 77 18.01 -4.64 -6.46
C ALA A 77 18.49 -4.53 -7.93
N PRO A 78 17.96 -5.36 -8.84
CA PRO A 78 18.33 -5.31 -10.26
C PRO A 78 17.81 -4.06 -10.99
N ALA A 79 16.90 -3.28 -10.39
CA ALA A 79 16.32 -2.06 -10.95
C ALA A 79 16.24 -0.95 -9.90
N THR A 80 16.22 0.31 -10.35
CA THR A 80 15.96 1.48 -9.48
C THR A 80 14.50 1.39 -9.01
N PRO A 81 14.23 1.35 -7.70
CA PRO A 81 12.86 1.28 -7.18
C PRO A 81 12.08 2.57 -7.51
N ASP A 82 10.76 2.49 -7.41
CA ASP A 82 9.88 3.65 -7.54
C ASP A 82 10.05 4.63 -6.37
N PRO A 83 9.75 5.92 -6.59
CA PRO A 83 9.87 6.96 -5.56
C PRO A 83 8.88 6.81 -4.40
N PHE A 84 7.85 5.98 -4.60
CA PHE A 84 6.75 5.76 -3.66
C PHE A 84 6.61 4.29 -3.29
N ALA A 85 6.13 4.04 -2.08
CA ALA A 85 5.65 2.75 -1.66
C ALA A 85 4.61 2.89 -0.55
N GLU A 86 3.65 1.98 -0.51
CA GLU A 86 2.77 1.83 0.66
C GLU A 86 3.55 1.31 1.88
N TRP A 87 3.00 1.50 3.07
CA TRP A 87 3.45 0.76 4.25
C TRP A 87 2.82 -0.65 4.23
N PRO A 88 3.57 -1.76 4.43
CA PRO A 88 4.94 -1.85 4.96
C PRO A 88 6.06 -1.92 3.90
N THR A 89 5.72 -2.00 2.60
CA THR A 89 6.68 -2.09 1.48
C THR A 89 7.76 -0.99 1.54
N PHE A 90 7.38 0.23 1.90
CA PHE A 90 8.30 1.33 2.16
C PHE A 90 9.32 0.94 3.24
N GLY A 91 8.88 0.49 4.41
CA GLY A 91 9.75 0.08 5.52
C GLY A 91 10.74 -1.02 5.15
N HIS A 92 10.28 -2.01 4.37
CA HIS A 92 11.13 -3.10 3.87
C HIS A 92 12.20 -2.66 2.87
N SER A 93 12.09 -1.47 2.28
CA SER A 93 13.16 -0.90 1.45
C SER A 93 14.41 -0.50 2.26
N PHE A 94 14.30 -0.41 3.59
CA PHE A 94 15.36 0.03 4.49
C PHE A 94 15.91 -1.09 5.39
N THR A 95 15.19 -2.22 5.51
CA THR A 95 15.57 -3.35 6.38
C THR A 95 15.38 -4.68 5.66
N PRO A 96 16.30 -5.65 5.79
CA PRO A 96 16.06 -7.00 5.31
C PRO A 96 14.79 -7.58 5.95
N LEU A 97 13.93 -8.22 5.16
CA LEU A 97 12.80 -9.00 5.66
C LEU A 97 13.34 -10.00 6.70
N ALA A 98 12.84 -9.92 7.94
CA ALA A 98 13.02 -11.03 8.87
C ALA A 98 12.27 -12.24 8.26
N ALA A 99 12.83 -13.44 8.42
CA ALA A 99 12.10 -14.65 8.00
C ALA A 99 10.73 -14.64 8.70
N GLU A 100 9.66 -14.63 7.88
CA GLU A 100 8.29 -14.79 8.34
C GLU A 100 8.26 -16.01 9.25
N THR A 101 8.02 -15.77 10.54
CA THR A 101 7.70 -16.85 11.46
C THR A 101 6.20 -16.99 11.39
N GLU A 102 5.73 -18.13 10.87
CA GLU A 102 4.31 -18.47 10.76
C GLU A 102 3.54 -18.04 12.01
N GLY A 103 2.58 -17.15 11.82
CA GLY A 103 1.81 -16.49 12.89
C GLY A 103 1.44 -15.03 12.63
N GLU A 104 1.48 -14.58 11.37
CA GLU A 104 0.94 -13.30 10.94
C GLU A 104 -0.59 -13.40 10.82
N ASP A 105 -1.25 -13.08 11.93
CA ASP A 105 -2.56 -12.44 11.90
C ASP A 105 -2.38 -11.06 12.55
N ASP A 106 -3.02 -10.08 11.92
CA ASP A 106 -3.01 -8.65 12.20
C ASP A 106 -3.26 -8.29 13.68
N TYR A 107 -2.88 -7.05 14.05
CA TYR A 107 -2.82 -6.42 15.38
C TYR A 107 -1.54 -6.72 16.17
N ALA A 108 -0.48 -5.96 15.83
CA ALA A 108 0.65 -5.61 16.70
C ALA A 108 1.20 -6.75 17.59
N TYR A 109 2.11 -7.53 17.01
CA TYR A 109 3.02 -8.50 17.63
C TYR A 109 3.07 -8.50 19.17
N GLY A 110 2.26 -9.38 19.75
CA GLY A 110 2.20 -9.64 21.19
C GLY A 110 0.81 -9.45 21.79
N GLU A 111 -0.13 -8.91 21.01
CA GLU A 111 -1.51 -8.62 21.43
C GLU A 111 -2.43 -9.84 21.49
N GLY A 112 -1.86 -11.03 21.30
CA GLY A 112 -2.57 -12.28 21.33
C GLY A 112 -3.43 -12.42 22.58
N SER A 113 -4.62 -12.97 22.37
CA SER A 113 -5.43 -13.63 23.38
C SER A 113 -4.59 -14.23 24.51
N ARG A 114 -5.12 -14.21 25.74
CA ARG A 114 -4.48 -14.81 26.93
C ARG A 114 -3.95 -16.24 26.67
N CYS A 115 -4.51 -16.96 25.68
CA CYS A 115 -4.12 -18.30 25.21
C CYS A 115 -2.84 -18.39 24.38
N ARG A 116 -2.33 -17.32 23.74
CA ARG A 116 -1.23 -17.40 22.75
C ARG A 116 0.03 -18.08 23.30
N SER A 117 0.30 -17.95 24.60
CA SER A 117 1.46 -18.55 25.26
C SER A 117 1.30 -20.03 25.65
N ASN A 118 0.15 -20.66 25.40
CA ASN A 118 -0.13 -21.98 25.97
C ASN A 118 0.80 -23.07 25.42
N GLU A 119 1.08 -23.06 24.11
CA GLU A 119 1.95 -24.06 23.49
C GLU A 119 3.40 -23.93 23.97
N ALA A 120 4.01 -22.76 23.78
CA ALA A 120 5.38 -22.49 24.25
C ALA A 120 5.53 -22.73 25.77
N GLY A 121 4.54 -22.32 26.56
CA GLY A 121 4.51 -22.57 28.00
C GLY A 121 4.34 -24.05 28.36
N THR A 122 3.75 -24.87 27.49
CA THR A 122 3.68 -26.34 27.66
C THR A 122 5.05 -26.96 27.48
N THR A 123 5.76 -26.60 26.41
CA THR A 123 7.11 -27.08 26.13
C THR A 123 8.08 -26.75 27.29
N ALA A 124 8.08 -25.49 27.74
CA ALA A 124 8.92 -25.06 28.86
C ALA A 124 8.61 -25.81 30.17
N PHE A 125 7.32 -25.96 30.50
CA PHE A 125 6.89 -26.68 31.70
C PHE A 125 7.31 -28.16 31.67
N VAL A 126 7.07 -28.86 30.55
CA VAL A 126 7.42 -30.28 30.41
C VAL A 126 8.93 -30.48 30.54
N ALA A 127 9.74 -29.60 29.95
CA ALA A 127 11.21 -29.65 30.09
C ALA A 127 11.64 -29.53 31.56
N GLN A 128 11.01 -28.64 32.33
CA GLN A 128 11.35 -28.37 33.73
C GLN A 128 10.90 -29.48 34.67
N VAL A 129 9.73 -30.08 34.43
CA VAL A 129 9.28 -31.27 35.16
C VAL A 129 10.20 -32.46 34.89
N ASN A 130 10.61 -32.68 33.64
CA ASN A 130 11.55 -33.75 33.28
C ASN A 130 12.93 -33.56 33.92
N ALA A 131 13.42 -32.32 34.00
CA ALA A 131 14.71 -32.01 34.64
C ALA A 131 14.66 -32.13 36.18
N ALA A 132 13.49 -32.07 36.80
CA ALA A 132 13.31 -32.11 38.25
C ALA A 132 13.38 -33.56 38.79
N THR A 133 14.60 -34.09 38.93
CA THR A 133 14.85 -35.46 39.43
C THR A 133 14.32 -35.72 40.85
N ALA A 134 14.13 -34.66 41.65
CA ALA A 134 13.53 -34.72 42.99
C ALA A 134 12.00 -34.93 42.98
N VAL A 135 11.33 -34.82 41.81
CA VAL A 135 9.92 -35.18 41.63
C VAL A 135 9.86 -36.65 41.19
N PRO A 136 9.15 -37.55 41.89
CA PRO A 136 9.00 -38.96 41.48
C PRO A 136 8.41 -39.11 40.08
N GLU A 137 8.75 -40.19 39.38
CA GLU A 137 8.30 -40.43 38.00
C GLU A 137 6.77 -40.46 37.87
N THR A 138 6.07 -41.02 38.86
CA THR A 138 4.61 -41.04 38.94
C THR A 138 4.02 -39.64 38.99
N ASP A 139 4.62 -38.75 39.78
CA ASP A 139 4.21 -37.34 39.90
C ASP A 139 4.52 -36.58 38.60
N ARG A 140 5.69 -36.81 37.99
CA ARG A 140 6.06 -36.19 36.70
C ARG A 140 5.09 -36.56 35.59
N ALA A 141 4.70 -37.84 35.48
CA ALA A 141 3.75 -38.31 34.47
C ALA A 141 2.38 -37.62 34.59
N VAL A 142 1.87 -37.48 35.83
CA VAL A 142 0.61 -36.76 36.10
C VAL A 142 0.72 -35.29 35.70
N LEU A 143 1.78 -34.59 36.11
CA LEU A 143 1.99 -33.17 35.82
C LEU A 143 2.12 -32.90 34.31
N ILE A 144 2.87 -33.73 33.59
CA ILE A 144 3.05 -33.60 32.14
C ILE A 144 1.73 -33.83 31.41
N ALA A 145 1.00 -34.90 31.75
CA ALA A 145 -0.31 -35.19 31.16
C ALA A 145 -1.31 -34.05 31.44
N ALA A 146 -1.32 -33.50 32.66
CA ALA A 146 -2.17 -32.38 33.04
C ALA A 146 -1.87 -31.12 32.20
N ARG A 147 -0.59 -30.75 32.05
CA ARG A 147 -0.20 -29.60 31.21
C ARG A 147 -0.55 -29.83 29.73
N GLN A 148 -0.25 -31.01 29.20
CA GLN A 148 -0.52 -31.36 27.80
C GLN A 148 -2.01 -31.50 27.49
N GLY A 149 -2.84 -31.80 28.50
CA GLY A 149 -4.30 -31.84 28.40
C GLY A 149 -4.97 -30.47 28.48
N LEU A 150 -4.25 -29.41 28.86
CA LEU A 150 -4.82 -28.08 28.99
C LEU A 150 -5.18 -27.49 27.61
N ARG A 151 -6.48 -27.31 27.37
CA ARG A 151 -7.04 -26.71 26.15
C ARG A 151 -7.85 -25.47 26.54
N PRO A 152 -7.19 -24.32 26.72
CA PRO A 152 -7.88 -23.11 27.17
C PRO A 152 -8.79 -22.57 26.06
N ASP A 153 -10.00 -22.16 26.41
CA ASP A 153 -10.89 -21.37 25.57
C ASP A 153 -10.79 -19.90 26.02
N CYS A 154 -10.30 -19.05 25.13
CA CYS A 154 -10.11 -17.65 25.44
C CYS A 154 -11.24 -16.72 24.94
N ALA A 155 -12.24 -17.28 24.25
CA ALA A 155 -13.45 -16.57 23.86
C ALA A 155 -14.54 -16.63 24.95
N ALA A 156 -14.56 -17.68 25.77
CA ALA A 156 -15.45 -17.82 26.93
C ALA A 156 -14.71 -17.66 28.27
N ALA A 157 -15.37 -17.11 29.28
CA ALA A 157 -14.88 -17.11 30.67
C ALA A 157 -15.38 -18.38 31.38
N GLY A 158 -14.51 -19.04 32.13
CA GLY A 158 -14.80 -20.28 32.86
C GLY A 158 -14.70 -21.57 32.02
N GLY A 159 -14.19 -22.63 32.65
CA GLY A 159 -14.05 -23.96 32.04
C GLY A 159 -13.19 -24.99 32.81
N GLY A 160 -12.45 -24.60 33.86
CA GLY A 160 -11.36 -25.41 34.42
C GLY A 160 -11.59 -26.22 35.70
N GLY A 161 -12.71 -26.93 35.85
CA GLY A 161 -12.90 -27.81 37.03
C GLY A 161 -11.97 -29.04 37.09
N ALA A 162 -11.53 -29.55 35.93
CA ALA A 162 -10.82 -30.82 35.80
C ALA A 162 -9.34 -30.81 36.27
N MET A 163 -8.69 -29.63 36.31
CA MET A 163 -7.26 -29.54 36.66
C MET A 163 -7.01 -29.92 38.11
N THR A 164 -7.86 -29.45 39.03
CA THR A 164 -7.74 -29.71 40.47
C THR A 164 -7.80 -31.21 40.79
N GLU A 165 -8.73 -31.92 40.18
CA GLU A 165 -8.87 -33.38 40.33
C GLU A 165 -7.65 -34.13 39.76
N THR A 166 -7.15 -33.68 38.61
CA THR A 166 -6.03 -34.32 37.92
C THR A 166 -4.74 -34.26 38.74
N VAL A 167 -4.44 -33.11 39.36
CA VAL A 167 -3.17 -32.90 40.10
C VAL A 167 -3.25 -33.29 41.59
N GLN A 168 -4.42 -33.65 42.11
CA GLN A 168 -4.62 -34.00 43.53
C GLN A 168 -3.77 -35.22 43.97
N SER A 169 -3.43 -36.10 43.04
CA SER A 169 -2.63 -37.30 43.30
C SER A 169 -1.14 -37.01 43.52
N VAL A 170 -0.64 -35.83 43.15
CA VAL A 170 0.77 -35.42 43.29
C VAL A 170 1.12 -35.18 44.76
N GLN A 171 2.05 -35.96 45.32
CA GLN A 171 2.36 -35.92 46.76
C GLN A 171 3.71 -35.28 47.11
N SER A 172 4.70 -35.34 46.22
CA SER A 172 6.04 -34.82 46.51
C SER A 172 6.03 -33.29 46.74
N PRO A 173 6.85 -32.75 47.66
CA PRO A 173 6.87 -31.31 47.93
C PRO A 173 7.12 -30.47 46.66
N LEU A 174 8.11 -30.83 45.85
CA LEU A 174 8.39 -30.13 44.59
C LEU A 174 7.30 -30.36 43.54
N GLY A 175 6.72 -31.57 43.49
CA GLY A 175 5.58 -31.87 42.63
C GLY A 175 4.37 -31.01 42.95
N LYS A 176 4.10 -30.73 44.25
CA LYS A 176 3.02 -29.83 44.69
C LYS A 176 3.25 -28.39 44.21
N SER A 177 4.48 -27.92 44.15
CA SER A 177 4.80 -26.61 43.57
C SER A 177 4.50 -26.56 42.06
N PHE A 178 4.85 -27.61 41.31
CA PHE A 178 4.45 -27.72 39.91
C PHE A 178 2.93 -27.86 39.71
N ALA A 179 2.23 -28.55 40.62
CA ALA A 179 0.77 -28.63 40.60
C ALA A 179 0.12 -27.27 40.84
N ALA A 180 0.61 -26.50 41.82
CA ALA A 180 0.15 -25.13 42.08
C ALA A 180 0.36 -24.21 40.85
N TYR A 181 1.45 -24.40 40.10
CA TYR A 181 1.67 -23.67 38.85
C TYR A 181 0.58 -24.00 37.82
N LEU A 182 0.20 -25.27 37.67
CA LEU A 182 -0.86 -25.67 36.75
C LEU A 182 -2.24 -25.13 37.15
N LEU A 183 -2.53 -25.08 38.46
CA LEU A 183 -3.74 -24.45 38.98
C LEU A 183 -3.77 -22.95 38.68
N GLY A 184 -2.65 -22.25 38.89
CA GLY A 184 -2.52 -20.83 38.54
C GLY A 184 -2.65 -20.59 37.03
N ALA A 185 -2.06 -21.45 36.21
CA ALA A 185 -2.16 -21.37 34.75
C ALA A 185 -3.60 -21.59 34.25
N GLN A 186 -4.31 -22.59 34.78
CA GLN A 186 -5.74 -22.81 34.48
C GLN A 186 -6.55 -21.57 34.84
N ALA A 187 -6.41 -21.05 36.06
CA ALA A 187 -7.14 -19.87 36.51
C ALA A 187 -6.84 -18.64 35.63
N PHE A 188 -5.58 -18.45 35.22
CA PHE A 188 -5.19 -17.38 34.30
C PHE A 188 -5.90 -17.49 32.95
N TYR A 189 -5.97 -18.68 32.36
CA TYR A 189 -6.66 -18.90 31.10
C TYR A 189 -8.18 -18.80 31.22
N ASP A 190 -8.74 -19.16 32.38
CA ASP A 190 -10.18 -19.05 32.67
C ASP A 190 -10.62 -17.61 32.99
N ALA A 191 -9.68 -16.66 33.01
CA ALA A 191 -9.85 -15.27 33.46
C ALA A 191 -10.20 -15.12 34.96
N ASP A 192 -9.94 -16.14 35.77
CA ASP A 192 -9.96 -16.04 37.25
C ASP A 192 -8.62 -15.48 37.75
N TYR A 193 -8.48 -14.16 37.61
CA TYR A 193 -7.25 -13.45 37.95
C TYR A 193 -6.95 -13.44 39.45
N ASP A 194 -7.94 -13.57 40.32
CA ASP A 194 -7.74 -13.62 41.77
C ASP A 194 -7.15 -14.96 42.22
N THR A 195 -7.70 -16.06 41.72
CA THR A 195 -7.13 -17.39 41.95
C THR A 195 -5.74 -17.51 41.34
N ALA A 196 -5.56 -17.05 40.10
CA ALA A 196 -4.25 -17.08 39.43
C ALA A 196 -3.18 -16.31 40.23
N LYS A 197 -3.51 -15.09 40.68
CA LYS A 197 -2.62 -14.27 41.53
C LYS A 197 -2.24 -14.99 42.81
N THR A 198 -3.19 -15.63 43.47
CA THR A 198 -2.97 -16.37 44.72
C THR A 198 -1.99 -17.52 44.51
N GLN A 199 -2.22 -18.35 43.47
CA GLN A 199 -1.36 -19.49 43.16
C GLN A 199 0.07 -19.07 42.79
N PHE A 200 0.22 -18.07 41.91
CA PHE A 200 1.56 -17.61 41.50
C PHE A 200 2.31 -16.88 42.61
N SER A 201 1.62 -16.15 43.48
CA SER A 201 2.27 -15.48 44.62
C SER A 201 2.96 -16.50 45.53
N GLY A 202 2.30 -17.64 45.79
CA GLY A 202 2.87 -18.74 46.58
C GLY A 202 4.08 -19.44 45.96
N LEU A 203 4.35 -19.20 44.67
CA LEU A 203 5.45 -19.82 43.94
C LEU A 203 6.65 -18.88 43.72
N SER A 204 6.48 -17.57 43.91
CA SER A 204 7.51 -16.56 43.62
C SER A 204 8.81 -16.68 44.45
N ALA A 205 8.78 -17.45 45.55
CA ALA A 205 9.88 -17.61 46.49
C ALA A 205 10.30 -19.09 46.71
N VAL A 206 9.92 -20.01 45.81
CA VAL A 206 10.32 -21.42 45.92
C VAL A 206 11.75 -21.64 45.42
N ASP A 207 12.41 -22.69 45.93
CA ASP A 207 13.81 -22.98 45.60
C ASP A 207 14.03 -23.40 44.13
N GLN A 208 12.99 -23.88 43.44
CA GLN A 208 13.10 -24.25 42.03
C GLN A 208 13.17 -22.96 41.17
N PRO A 209 14.29 -22.66 40.49
CA PRO A 209 14.52 -21.34 39.90
C PRO A 209 13.54 -20.96 38.79
N TRP A 210 13.16 -21.92 37.95
CA TRP A 210 12.22 -21.70 36.85
C TRP A 210 10.81 -21.40 37.39
N LEU A 211 10.34 -22.09 38.42
CA LEU A 211 9.05 -21.83 39.04
C LEU A 211 9.02 -20.45 39.70
N ALA A 212 10.07 -20.07 40.42
CA ALA A 212 10.17 -18.75 41.05
C ALA A 212 10.14 -17.61 40.01
N GLU A 213 10.97 -17.71 38.97
CA GLU A 213 11.02 -16.71 37.90
C GLU A 213 9.69 -16.64 37.13
N THR A 214 9.18 -17.79 36.68
CA THR A 214 7.98 -17.87 35.85
C THR A 214 6.75 -17.41 36.63
N ALA A 215 6.61 -17.78 37.90
CA ALA A 215 5.49 -17.32 38.72
C ALA A 215 5.52 -15.80 38.93
N ARG A 216 6.71 -15.23 39.17
CA ARG A 216 6.86 -13.77 39.32
C ARG A 216 6.51 -13.03 38.03
N TYR A 217 6.92 -13.54 36.87
CA TYR A 217 6.50 -13.02 35.57
C TYR A 217 4.98 -13.13 35.35
N MET A 218 4.40 -14.28 35.69
CA MET A 218 2.96 -14.52 35.55
C MET A 218 2.10 -13.58 36.40
N LEU A 219 2.58 -13.13 37.57
CA LEU A 219 1.89 -12.10 38.36
C LEU A 219 1.69 -10.80 37.56
N GLY A 220 2.72 -10.36 36.82
CA GLY A 220 2.59 -9.22 35.91
C GLY A 220 1.57 -9.48 34.80
N ARG A 221 1.61 -10.66 34.17
CA ARG A 221 0.64 -11.04 33.12
C ARG A 221 -0.79 -11.08 33.63
N VAL A 222 -1.03 -11.58 34.84
CA VAL A 222 -2.36 -11.60 35.48
C VAL A 222 -2.94 -10.20 35.55
N GLU A 223 -2.18 -9.23 36.07
CA GLU A 223 -2.64 -7.85 36.20
C GLU A 223 -2.82 -7.16 34.84
N VAL A 224 -1.94 -7.42 33.86
CA VAL A 224 -2.11 -6.89 32.49
C VAL A 224 -3.37 -7.44 31.81
N ASN A 225 -3.71 -8.70 32.02
CA ASN A 225 -4.94 -9.27 31.45
C ASN A 225 -6.18 -8.75 32.19
N ARG A 226 -6.09 -8.54 33.50
CA ARG A 226 -7.13 -7.84 34.26
C ARG A 226 -7.36 -6.41 33.74
N ALA A 227 -6.29 -5.69 33.38
CA ALA A 227 -6.38 -4.32 32.83
C ALA A 227 -7.07 -4.24 31.46
N GLN A 228 -7.18 -5.36 30.75
CA GLN A 228 -7.78 -5.42 29.41
C GLN A 228 -9.27 -5.75 29.43
N ILE A 229 -9.82 -6.16 30.58
CA ILE A 229 -11.26 -6.41 30.71
C ILE A 229 -11.98 -5.11 30.33
N ASP A 230 -12.87 -5.22 29.34
CA ASP A 230 -13.64 -4.10 28.78
C ASP A 230 -12.81 -2.94 28.18
N ALA A 231 -11.50 -3.12 27.97
CA ALA A 231 -10.64 -2.06 27.41
C ALA A 231 -10.85 -1.83 25.91
N PHE A 232 -11.47 -2.79 25.22
CA PHE A 232 -11.71 -2.78 23.78
C PHE A 232 -13.21 -2.83 23.47
N ASP A 233 -13.63 -2.25 22.35
CA ASP A 233 -14.99 -2.34 21.83
C ASP A 233 -15.25 -3.64 21.07
N GLU A 234 -16.44 -3.77 20.48
CA GLU A 234 -16.87 -4.97 19.74
C GLU A 234 -16.08 -5.23 18.45
N TYR A 235 -15.35 -4.23 17.95
CA TYR A 235 -14.49 -4.32 16.77
C TYR A 235 -13.01 -4.47 17.13
N GLY A 236 -12.69 -4.49 18.43
CA GLY A 236 -11.31 -4.60 18.92
C GLY A 236 -10.58 -3.27 19.03
N TYR A 237 -11.24 -2.12 18.82
CA TYR A 237 -10.62 -0.81 19.02
C TYR A 237 -10.53 -0.46 20.50
N PRO A 238 -9.44 0.19 20.94
CA PRO A 238 -9.31 0.63 22.32
C PRO A 238 -10.36 1.70 22.64
N LYS A 239 -11.05 1.55 23.78
CA LYS A 239 -11.97 2.59 24.26
C LYS A 239 -11.21 3.87 24.63
N GLU A 240 -11.91 5.00 24.59
CA GLU A 240 -11.32 6.30 24.97
C GLU A 240 -10.96 6.38 26.46
N ALA A 241 -11.79 5.77 27.32
CA ALA A 241 -11.55 5.75 28.75
C ALA A 241 -10.31 4.92 29.11
N ALA A 242 -9.54 5.40 30.08
CA ALA A 242 -8.44 4.62 30.66
C ALA A 242 -8.98 3.43 31.45
N ALA A 243 -8.20 2.35 31.50
CA ALA A 243 -8.45 1.26 32.44
C ALA A 243 -8.32 1.72 33.90
N ASP A 244 -8.87 0.94 34.84
CA ASP A 244 -8.83 1.25 36.27
C ASP A 244 -7.40 1.53 36.75
N ALA A 245 -7.20 2.71 37.36
CA ALA A 245 -5.88 3.19 37.74
C ALA A 245 -5.15 2.27 38.73
N LYS A 246 -5.88 1.60 39.64
CA LYS A 246 -5.31 0.68 40.61
C LYS A 246 -4.84 -0.61 39.94
N ILE A 247 -5.58 -1.10 38.94
CA ILE A 247 -5.16 -2.25 38.13
C ILE A 247 -3.91 -1.91 37.32
N ILE A 248 -3.86 -0.72 36.71
CA ILE A 248 -2.69 -0.23 35.97
C ILE A 248 -1.47 -0.10 36.90
N ASP A 249 -1.61 0.50 38.08
CA ASP A 249 -0.53 0.58 39.08
C ASP A 249 -0.06 -0.81 39.54
N GLY A 250 -0.99 -1.74 39.74
CA GLY A 250 -0.66 -3.12 40.09
C GLY A 250 0.13 -3.84 39.00
N ALA A 251 -0.25 -3.65 37.73
CA ALA A 251 0.44 -4.23 36.58
C ALA A 251 1.84 -3.63 36.39
N ASP A 252 1.99 -2.30 36.47
CA ASP A 252 3.29 -1.63 36.41
C ASP A 252 4.23 -2.13 37.52
N ALA A 253 3.75 -2.16 38.77
CA ALA A 253 4.54 -2.60 39.91
C ALA A 253 5.00 -4.07 39.76
N ALA A 254 4.10 -4.97 39.36
CA ALA A 254 4.43 -6.40 39.20
C ALA A 254 5.46 -6.66 38.07
N LEU A 255 5.35 -5.93 36.95
CA LEU A 255 6.31 -6.05 35.85
C LEU A 255 7.67 -5.46 36.20
N ARG A 256 7.71 -4.31 36.88
CA ARG A 256 8.95 -3.70 37.38
C ARG A 256 9.62 -4.55 38.44
N ASP A 257 8.84 -5.18 39.31
CA ASP A 257 9.35 -6.12 40.31
C ASP A 257 10.02 -7.34 39.65
N TYR A 258 9.40 -7.91 38.61
CA TYR A 258 10.03 -8.96 37.80
C TYR A 258 11.33 -8.47 37.14
N LEU A 259 11.31 -7.32 36.46
CA LEU A 259 12.48 -6.77 35.77
C LEU A 259 13.62 -6.40 36.74
N GLY A 260 13.30 -6.01 37.97
CA GLY A 260 14.29 -5.75 39.02
C GLY A 260 14.95 -7.02 39.54
N ALA A 261 14.19 -8.10 39.70
CA ALA A 261 14.71 -9.39 40.15
C ALA A 261 15.44 -10.18 39.04
N TYR A 262 14.96 -10.05 37.80
CA TYR A 262 15.44 -10.80 36.63
C TYR A 262 15.68 -9.86 35.42
N PRO A 263 16.64 -8.93 35.49
CA PRO A 263 16.88 -7.95 34.43
C PRO A 263 17.28 -8.58 33.08
N ASN A 264 17.92 -9.76 33.14
CA ASN A 264 18.27 -10.60 31.98
C ASN A 264 17.54 -11.95 32.02
N GLY A 265 16.36 -11.99 32.66
CA GLY A 265 15.55 -13.19 32.78
C GLY A 265 14.97 -13.66 31.46
N THR A 266 14.45 -14.89 31.47
CA THR A 266 13.81 -15.55 30.32
C THR A 266 12.67 -14.71 29.72
N TYR A 267 11.97 -13.94 30.55
CA TYR A 267 10.80 -13.15 30.17
C TYR A 267 11.05 -11.64 30.15
N ALA A 268 12.30 -11.17 30.30
CA ALA A 268 12.62 -9.74 30.41
C ALA A 268 12.13 -8.93 29.20
N ALA A 269 12.36 -9.42 27.99
CA ALA A 269 11.86 -8.81 26.75
C ALA A 269 10.33 -8.65 26.74
N SER A 270 9.63 -9.73 27.09
CA SER A 270 8.17 -9.74 27.12
C SER A 270 7.64 -8.81 28.22
N ALA A 271 8.26 -8.79 29.40
CA ALA A 271 7.88 -7.89 30.49
C ALA A 271 8.05 -6.41 30.11
N ARG A 272 9.11 -6.04 29.39
CA ARG A 272 9.28 -4.66 28.86
C ARG A 272 8.18 -4.32 27.85
N GLY A 273 7.82 -5.24 26.95
CA GLY A 273 6.71 -5.05 26.00
C GLY A 273 5.36 -4.90 26.70
N LEU A 274 5.07 -5.74 27.70
CA LEU A 274 3.86 -5.64 28.50
C LEU A 274 3.78 -4.33 29.29
N LEU A 275 4.91 -3.82 29.76
CA LEU A 275 4.95 -2.53 30.48
C LEU A 275 4.52 -1.37 29.57
N ARG A 276 4.92 -1.37 28.29
CA ARG A 276 4.42 -0.40 27.31
C ARG A 276 2.90 -0.51 27.11
N ARG A 277 2.37 -1.74 27.06
CA ARG A 277 0.92 -1.97 27.00
C ARG A 277 0.20 -1.42 28.23
N VAL A 278 0.77 -1.58 29.43
CA VAL A 278 0.22 -0.99 30.67
C VAL A 278 0.16 0.54 30.56
N TYR A 279 1.21 1.19 30.05
CA TYR A 279 1.21 2.63 29.86
C TYR A 279 0.13 3.09 28.86
N TRP A 280 -0.03 2.36 27.75
CA TRP A 280 -1.06 2.65 26.76
C TRP A 280 -2.49 2.50 27.33
N LEU A 281 -2.80 1.37 27.98
CA LEU A 281 -4.11 1.13 28.61
C LEU A 281 -4.43 2.12 29.73
N GLY A 282 -3.41 2.56 30.45
CA GLY A 282 -3.52 3.58 31.50
C GLY A 282 -3.44 5.01 31.00
N LYS A 283 -3.35 5.26 29.69
CA LYS A 283 -3.16 6.59 29.07
C LYS A 283 -1.96 7.38 29.67
N ARG A 284 -0.89 6.68 30.05
CA ARG A 284 0.37 7.24 30.59
C ARG A 284 1.32 7.63 29.46
N SER A 285 0.94 8.63 28.67
CA SER A 285 1.66 9.02 27.44
C SER A 285 3.14 9.34 27.65
N ASP A 286 3.52 10.01 28.75
CA ASP A 286 4.91 10.37 29.04
C ASP A 286 5.79 9.12 29.25
N ALA A 287 5.30 8.16 30.04
CA ALA A 287 6.00 6.91 30.31
C ALA A 287 6.11 6.05 29.04
N LEU A 288 5.05 6.05 28.22
CA LEU A 288 5.03 5.34 26.95
C LEU A 288 6.02 5.96 25.95
N ALA A 289 5.99 7.28 25.77
CA ALA A 289 6.92 8.01 24.91
C ALA A 289 8.37 7.81 25.35
N GLY A 290 8.65 7.89 26.66
CA GLY A 290 9.99 7.61 27.21
C GLY A 290 10.47 6.21 26.90
N SER A 291 9.60 5.20 26.96
CA SER A 291 9.96 3.82 26.60
C SER A 291 10.29 3.65 25.11
N TYR A 292 9.64 4.41 24.23
CA TYR A 292 9.92 4.39 22.80
C TYR A 292 11.18 5.17 22.43
N LYS A 293 11.50 6.26 23.11
CA LYS A 293 12.76 6.99 22.91
C LYS A 293 13.96 6.06 22.96
N ASP A 294 14.06 5.28 24.03
CA ASP A 294 15.18 4.36 24.24
C ASP A 294 15.21 3.28 23.16
N LEU A 295 14.04 2.78 22.76
CA LEU A 295 13.92 1.81 21.68
C LEU A 295 14.38 2.40 20.35
N LEU A 296 13.88 3.57 19.94
CA LEU A 296 14.24 4.23 18.66
C LEU A 296 15.76 4.39 18.50
N ALA A 297 16.46 4.73 19.59
CA ALA A 297 17.91 4.87 19.63
C ALA A 297 18.68 3.53 19.58
N ALA A 298 18.12 2.46 20.13
CA ALA A 298 18.76 1.14 20.17
C ALA A 298 18.87 0.49 18.78
N ALA A 299 19.91 -0.32 18.56
CA ALA A 299 20.02 -1.15 17.37
C ALA A 299 18.99 -2.31 17.40
N PRO A 300 18.54 -2.85 16.24
CA PRO A 300 17.58 -3.95 16.22
C PRO A 300 18.01 -5.18 17.04
N THR A 301 19.32 -5.47 17.09
CA THR A 301 19.90 -6.56 17.88
C THR A 301 19.74 -6.38 19.39
N GLU A 302 19.49 -5.16 19.85
CA GLU A 302 19.36 -4.80 21.27
C GLU A 302 17.89 -4.79 21.74
N ARG A 303 16.95 -5.17 20.87
CA ARG A 303 15.50 -5.10 21.12
C ARG A 303 14.82 -6.46 21.23
N ASP A 304 15.58 -7.49 21.57
CA ASP A 304 15.06 -8.82 21.88
C ASP A 304 14.08 -9.37 20.82
N GLY A 305 14.35 -9.12 19.52
CA GLY A 305 13.54 -9.60 18.40
C GLY A 305 12.49 -8.62 17.84
N LEU A 306 12.33 -7.43 18.41
CA LEU A 306 11.44 -6.39 17.85
C LEU A 306 12.06 -5.72 16.61
N SER A 307 11.46 -5.94 15.44
CA SER A 307 11.89 -5.31 14.19
C SER A 307 11.60 -3.80 14.16
N ASP A 308 12.26 -3.08 13.24
CA ASP A 308 11.98 -1.65 13.03
C ASP A 308 10.53 -1.42 12.60
N VAL A 309 10.04 -2.17 11.62
CA VAL A 309 8.64 -2.08 11.14
C VAL A 309 7.65 -2.30 12.29
N ALA A 310 7.83 -3.38 13.08
CA ALA A 310 6.92 -3.69 14.19
C ALA A 310 6.97 -2.64 15.32
N LEU A 311 8.14 -2.08 15.61
CA LEU A 311 8.26 -0.97 16.58
C LEU A 311 7.48 0.26 16.11
N LEU A 312 7.61 0.61 14.83
CA LEU A 312 6.97 1.79 14.26
C LEU A 312 5.45 1.62 14.19
N ASP A 313 4.95 0.44 13.82
CA ASP A 313 3.53 0.10 13.92
C ASP A 313 3.00 0.23 15.35
N GLU A 314 3.77 -0.25 16.34
CA GLU A 314 3.40 -0.13 17.74
C GLU A 314 3.30 1.35 18.19
N ILE A 315 4.30 2.17 17.84
CA ILE A 315 4.32 3.61 18.17
C ILE A 315 3.15 4.34 17.51
N ASP A 316 2.88 4.06 16.24
CA ASP A 316 1.83 4.73 15.51
C ASP A 316 0.45 4.42 16.08
N ASN A 317 0.15 3.13 16.27
CA ASN A 317 -1.14 2.65 16.78
C ASN A 317 -1.39 3.02 18.25
N LYS A 318 -0.35 3.05 19.10
CA LYS A 318 -0.52 3.24 20.55
C LYS A 318 -0.27 4.66 21.03
N LEU A 319 0.47 5.46 20.26
CA LEU A 319 0.88 6.79 20.68
C LEU A 319 0.45 7.89 19.70
N LEU A 320 0.82 7.79 18.42
CA LEU A 320 0.65 8.91 17.48
C LEU A 320 -0.80 9.09 17.03
N THR A 321 -1.54 7.99 16.84
CA THR A 321 -2.96 8.00 16.46
C THR A 321 -3.90 8.14 17.66
N ALA A 322 -3.38 8.02 18.88
CA ALA A 322 -4.18 8.11 20.10
C ALA A 322 -4.69 9.55 20.35
N SER A 323 -6.02 9.70 20.47
CA SER A 323 -6.67 10.95 20.86
C SER A 323 -6.08 11.51 22.15
N GLY A 324 -5.68 12.79 22.13
CA GLY A 324 -5.17 13.49 23.32
C GLY A 324 -3.67 13.30 23.61
N PHE A 325 -2.90 12.64 22.73
CA PHE A 325 -1.44 12.60 22.88
C PHE A 325 -0.85 14.03 22.84
N ALA A 326 -0.39 14.52 23.99
CA ALA A 326 0.54 15.64 24.08
C ALA A 326 1.94 15.03 24.11
N ALA A 327 2.75 15.21 23.06
CA ALA A 327 4.11 14.69 23.02
C ALA A 327 5.00 15.56 23.90
N PRO A 328 5.30 15.20 25.16
CA PRO A 328 6.08 16.08 26.01
C PRO A 328 7.56 15.72 25.78
N ASN A 329 8.29 16.66 25.17
CA ASN A 329 9.76 16.75 25.19
C ASN A 329 10.58 15.71 24.40
N GLU A 330 9.97 14.83 23.59
CA GLU A 330 10.73 13.96 22.68
C GLU A 330 10.72 14.50 21.24
N PRO A 331 11.87 15.00 20.72
CA PRO A 331 11.90 15.79 19.49
C PRO A 331 11.48 14.99 18.25
N ILE A 332 11.79 13.69 18.17
CA ILE A 332 11.43 12.86 17.02
C ILE A 332 9.92 12.61 16.97
N LEU A 333 9.31 12.20 18.08
CA LEU A 333 7.87 11.94 18.16
C LEU A 333 7.06 13.23 17.96
N LEU A 334 7.54 14.34 18.51
CA LEU A 334 6.93 15.66 18.33
C LEU A 334 6.99 16.10 16.86
N ALA A 335 8.14 15.96 16.19
CA ALA A 335 8.26 16.31 14.77
C ALA A 335 7.30 15.53 13.86
N VAL A 336 7.15 14.22 14.09
CA VAL A 336 6.20 13.39 13.31
C VAL A 336 4.77 13.85 13.54
N LYS A 337 4.41 14.17 14.78
CA LYS A 337 3.10 14.73 15.13
C LYS A 337 2.86 16.09 14.46
N ASP A 338 3.85 16.98 14.45
CA ASP A 338 3.70 18.31 13.82
C ASP A 338 3.56 18.18 12.30
N LEU A 339 4.34 17.31 11.65
CA LEU A 339 4.20 17.02 10.21
C LEU A 339 2.79 16.50 9.89
N ALA A 340 2.28 15.54 10.67
CA ALA A 340 0.90 15.06 10.52
C ALA A 340 -0.13 16.18 10.78
N GLY A 341 0.17 17.10 11.71
CA GLY A 341 -0.64 18.28 12.00
C GLY A 341 -0.71 19.31 10.86
N MET A 342 0.22 19.30 9.90
CA MET A 342 0.19 20.20 8.72
C MET A 342 -0.78 19.75 7.62
N ARG A 343 -1.27 18.50 7.69
CA ARG A 343 -2.28 17.95 6.77
C ARG A 343 -3.53 18.85 6.75
N SER A 344 -4.21 18.89 5.62
CA SER A 344 -5.46 19.66 5.53
C SER A 344 -6.52 19.10 6.48
N ALA A 345 -7.42 19.97 6.91
CA ALA A 345 -8.44 19.66 7.90
C ALA A 345 -9.37 18.52 7.44
N GLY A 346 -9.17 17.30 7.96
CA GLY A 346 -10.21 16.28 8.01
C GLY A 346 -11.14 16.55 9.20
N GLU A 347 -12.45 16.32 9.02
CA GLU A 347 -13.47 16.29 10.09
C GLU A 347 -13.26 17.30 11.24
N GLY A 348 -13.26 18.60 10.92
CA GLY A 348 -13.36 19.66 11.93
C GLY A 348 -12.05 20.04 12.66
N ARG A 349 -10.88 19.55 12.25
CA ARG A 349 -9.59 19.92 12.85
C ARG A 349 -8.79 20.89 11.99
N SER A 350 -8.42 22.06 12.50
CA SER A 350 -7.52 22.99 11.78
C SER A 350 -6.08 22.46 11.73
N PRO A 351 -5.34 22.72 10.64
CA PRO A 351 -3.90 22.47 10.61
C PRO A 351 -3.19 23.19 11.76
N ILE A 352 -2.09 22.60 12.24
CA ILE A 352 -1.20 23.22 13.23
C ILE A 352 -0.75 24.59 12.72
N VAL A 353 -0.78 25.61 13.57
CA VAL A 353 -0.31 26.95 13.20
C VAL A 353 1.17 27.11 13.51
N ARG A 354 1.87 27.91 12.71
CA ARG A 354 3.31 28.17 12.86
C ARG A 354 3.74 28.53 14.29
N ALA A 355 2.95 29.33 14.99
CA ALA A 355 3.24 29.76 16.36
C ALA A 355 3.25 28.60 17.36
N GLU A 356 2.47 27.54 17.12
CA GLU A 356 2.49 26.33 17.96
C GLU A 356 3.82 25.58 17.79
N ILE A 357 4.34 25.47 16.56
CA ILE A 357 5.66 24.88 16.30
C ILE A 357 6.75 25.75 16.94
N GLU A 358 6.67 27.07 16.83
CA GLU A 358 7.65 27.98 17.45
C GLU A 358 7.73 27.82 18.97
N ALA A 359 6.59 27.65 19.64
CA ALA A 359 6.51 27.46 21.08
C ALA A 359 7.21 26.19 21.57
N GLN A 360 7.42 25.21 20.69
CA GLN A 360 8.07 23.94 21.00
C GLN A 360 9.60 23.98 20.93
N ARG A 361 10.23 25.12 20.61
CA ARG A 361 11.70 25.24 20.41
C ARG A 361 12.54 24.58 21.52
N ALA A 362 12.11 24.66 22.78
CA ALA A 362 12.81 24.05 23.90
C ALA A 362 12.88 22.51 23.82
N ALA A 363 11.85 21.85 23.30
CA ALA A 363 11.82 20.39 23.10
C ALA A 363 12.83 19.92 22.05
N PHE A 364 13.20 20.81 21.11
CA PHE A 364 14.17 20.54 20.05
C PHE A 364 15.58 21.02 20.38
N ALA A 365 15.90 21.37 21.63
CA ALA A 365 17.22 21.89 21.99
C ALA A 365 18.38 20.94 21.59
N ALA A 366 18.15 19.63 21.61
CA ALA A 366 19.13 18.63 21.16
C ALA A 366 19.17 18.46 19.63
N ASN A 367 18.14 18.88 18.90
CA ASN A 367 17.99 18.75 17.45
C ASN A 367 17.43 20.05 16.82
N PRO A 368 18.14 21.19 16.93
CA PRO A 368 17.61 22.48 16.45
C PRO A 368 17.34 22.49 14.94
N ALA A 369 18.12 21.74 14.15
CA ALA A 369 17.93 21.61 12.71
C ALA A 369 16.58 20.98 12.34
N LEU A 370 16.05 20.08 13.18
CA LEU A 370 14.74 19.47 12.98
C LEU A 370 13.61 20.49 13.22
N HIS A 371 13.76 21.34 14.23
CA HIS A 371 12.82 22.45 14.49
C HIS A 371 12.79 23.45 13.32
N ASP A 372 13.96 23.86 12.84
CA ASP A 372 14.07 24.78 11.70
C ASP A 372 13.44 24.17 10.43
N TYR A 373 13.61 22.86 10.23
CA TYR A 373 12.94 22.15 9.15
C TYR A 373 11.41 22.15 9.28
N LEU A 374 10.85 21.92 10.48
CA LEU A 374 9.40 21.95 10.71
C LEU A 374 8.79 23.33 10.41
N LEU A 375 9.49 24.40 10.78
CA LEU A 375 9.08 25.77 10.43
C LEU A 375 9.07 26.00 8.92
N ALA A 376 10.12 25.55 8.22
CA ALA A 376 10.18 25.65 6.76
C ALA A 376 9.11 24.77 6.08
N ALA A 377 8.86 23.57 6.58
CA ALA A 377 7.83 22.67 6.08
C ALA A 377 6.44 23.30 6.25
N HIS A 378 6.15 23.89 7.40
CA HIS A 378 4.92 24.66 7.61
C HIS A 378 4.82 25.83 6.61
N ASP A 379 5.88 26.62 6.48
CA ASP A 379 5.93 27.76 5.57
C ASP A 379 5.61 27.33 4.12
N PHE A 380 6.05 26.14 3.69
CA PHE A 380 5.73 25.59 2.37
C PHE A 380 4.32 25.01 2.26
N TYR A 381 3.98 24.01 3.08
CA TYR A 381 2.76 23.19 2.92
C TYR A 381 1.49 23.86 3.44
N VAL A 382 1.60 24.74 4.44
CA VAL A 382 0.45 25.39 5.09
C VAL A 382 0.32 26.83 4.61
N ASP A 383 1.40 27.61 4.66
CA ASP A 383 1.37 29.04 4.36
C ASP A 383 1.67 29.40 2.90
N GLY A 384 2.21 28.48 2.09
CA GLY A 384 2.57 28.73 0.68
C GLY A 384 3.71 29.74 0.47
N LYS A 385 4.58 29.93 1.47
CA LYS A 385 5.67 30.92 1.49
C LYS A 385 6.99 30.34 0.98
N SER A 386 7.09 30.03 -0.32
CA SER A 386 8.32 29.44 -0.89
C SER A 386 9.56 30.32 -0.74
N GLU A 387 9.43 31.65 -0.80
CA GLU A 387 10.58 32.57 -0.58
C GLU A 387 11.17 32.44 0.83
N ALA A 388 10.32 32.27 1.85
CA ALA A 388 10.77 32.07 3.22
C ALA A 388 11.54 30.75 3.38
N VAL A 389 11.10 29.69 2.69
CA VAL A 389 11.80 28.41 2.62
C VAL A 389 13.18 28.57 1.99
N LEU A 390 13.28 29.29 0.86
CA LEU A 390 14.56 29.52 0.17
C LEU A 390 15.55 30.34 1.00
N ALA A 391 15.05 31.24 1.86
CA ALA A 391 15.86 31.98 2.81
C ALA A 391 16.30 31.12 4.01
N ALA A 392 15.44 30.22 4.50
CA ALA A 392 15.72 29.36 5.65
C ALA A 392 16.63 28.16 5.33
N ILE A 393 16.56 27.65 4.10
CA ILE A 393 17.29 26.47 3.66
C ILE A 393 18.24 26.86 2.52
N PRO A 394 19.52 27.15 2.80
CA PRO A 394 20.50 27.40 1.74
C PRO A 394 20.75 26.13 0.92
N ALA A 395 21.33 26.31 -0.27
CA ALA A 395 21.80 25.18 -1.07
C ALA A 395 22.85 24.37 -0.28
N ALA A 396 22.77 23.05 -0.35
CA ALA A 396 23.77 22.20 0.28
C ALA A 396 25.17 22.47 -0.27
N SER A 397 26.17 22.50 0.62
CA SER A 397 27.55 22.36 0.19
C SER A 397 27.81 20.90 -0.20
N ALA A 398 28.63 20.67 -1.23
CA ALA A 398 28.93 19.35 -1.77
C ALA A 398 29.81 18.48 -0.83
N GLN A 399 29.44 18.33 0.44
CA GLN A 399 30.14 17.48 1.40
C GLN A 399 29.22 16.41 1.98
N ALA A 400 29.66 15.17 1.79
CA ALA A 400 29.20 13.94 2.42
C ALA A 400 27.74 13.54 2.11
N PRO A 401 27.44 12.24 2.18
CA PRO A 401 26.08 11.74 1.96
C PRO A 401 25.09 12.33 2.97
N LEU A 402 23.92 12.72 2.48
CA LEU A 402 22.89 13.37 3.29
C LEU A 402 22.12 12.35 4.13
N ASN A 403 21.98 12.65 5.43
CA ASN A 403 20.96 12.02 6.26
C ASN A 403 19.54 12.40 5.74
N TYR A 404 18.48 11.75 6.21
CA TYR A 404 17.14 12.02 5.70
C TYR A 404 16.64 13.43 6.03
N LEU A 405 17.01 14.00 7.18
CA LEU A 405 16.67 15.38 7.52
C LEU A 405 17.31 16.39 6.53
N ASP A 406 18.60 16.29 6.28
CA ASP A 406 19.33 17.18 5.37
C ASP A 406 18.89 16.98 3.92
N PHE A 407 18.60 15.73 3.52
CA PHE A 407 17.97 15.42 2.24
C PHE A 407 16.59 16.08 2.13
N SER A 408 15.75 15.96 3.15
CA SER A 408 14.40 16.55 3.18
C SER A 408 14.43 18.07 3.11
N ARG A 409 15.43 18.71 3.74
CA ARG A 409 15.67 20.15 3.59
C ARG A 409 15.94 20.52 2.13
N GLN A 410 16.82 19.78 1.46
CA GLN A 410 17.14 20.07 0.05
C GLN A 410 16.00 19.72 -0.90
N MET A 411 15.21 18.67 -0.63
CA MET A 411 13.96 18.41 -1.36
C MET A 411 12.98 19.57 -1.22
N LEU A 412 12.77 20.08 0.01
CA LEU A 412 11.90 21.22 0.29
C LEU A 412 12.38 22.50 -0.40
N ARG A 413 13.70 22.74 -0.41
CA ARG A 413 14.30 23.85 -1.18
C ARG A 413 14.01 23.71 -2.67
N GLY A 414 14.21 22.53 -3.25
CA GLY A 414 13.97 22.30 -4.67
C GLY A 414 12.49 22.47 -5.04
N MET A 415 11.57 21.97 -4.22
CA MET A 415 10.13 22.21 -4.40
C MET A 415 9.78 23.71 -4.32
N ALA A 416 10.44 24.46 -3.44
CA ALA A 416 10.28 25.92 -3.36
C ALA A 416 10.84 26.65 -4.60
N LEU A 417 11.94 26.17 -5.20
CA LEU A 417 12.47 26.68 -6.48
C LEU A 417 11.48 26.41 -7.63
N GLU A 418 10.91 25.20 -7.71
CA GLU A 418 9.90 24.85 -8.71
C GLU A 418 8.64 25.72 -8.57
N ALA A 419 8.16 25.92 -7.35
CA ALA A 419 7.00 26.78 -7.07
C ALA A 419 7.21 28.24 -7.50
N GLN A 420 8.47 28.71 -7.47
CA GLN A 420 8.87 30.05 -7.91
C GLN A 420 9.28 30.11 -9.39
N GLN A 421 9.24 28.98 -10.11
CA GLN A 421 9.73 28.86 -11.49
C GLN A 421 11.18 29.33 -11.65
N ASP A 422 12.00 29.08 -10.63
CA ASP A 422 13.39 29.54 -10.60
C ASP A 422 14.27 28.74 -11.58
N THR A 423 15.04 29.44 -12.41
CA THR A 423 15.94 28.83 -13.41
C THR A 423 17.03 27.93 -12.82
N GLY A 424 17.33 28.08 -11.53
CA GLY A 424 18.29 27.26 -10.78
C GLY A 424 17.72 25.92 -10.29
N ALA A 425 16.42 25.66 -10.41
CA ALA A 425 15.79 24.43 -9.92
C ALA A 425 16.43 23.16 -10.50
N ARG A 426 16.66 23.12 -11.81
CA ARG A 426 17.31 22.00 -12.49
C ARG A 426 18.70 21.68 -11.92
N ASN A 427 19.53 22.72 -11.79
CA ASN A 427 20.89 22.57 -11.28
C ASN A 427 20.91 22.11 -9.82
N HIS A 428 19.93 22.55 -9.03
CA HIS A 428 19.73 22.09 -7.66
C HIS A 428 19.44 20.58 -7.62
N TRP A 429 18.51 20.09 -8.44
CA TRP A 429 18.18 18.66 -8.49
C TRP A 429 19.36 17.79 -8.95
N LEU A 430 20.09 18.21 -9.99
CA LEU A 430 21.29 17.51 -10.45
C LEU A 430 22.40 17.49 -9.38
N ALA A 431 22.60 18.59 -8.66
CA ALA A 431 23.56 18.65 -7.57
C ALA A 431 23.15 17.73 -6.40
N LEU A 432 21.85 17.68 -6.07
CA LEU A 432 21.32 16.81 -5.02
C LEU A 432 21.45 15.33 -5.39
N LEU A 433 21.23 14.97 -6.66
CA LEU A 433 21.41 13.61 -7.17
C LEU A 433 22.83 13.08 -6.96
N ALA A 434 23.85 13.93 -7.11
CA ALA A 434 25.24 13.54 -6.93
C ALA A 434 25.60 13.12 -5.49
N VAL A 435 24.79 13.48 -4.49
CA VAL A 435 25.03 13.21 -3.06
C VAL A 435 23.95 12.33 -2.41
N ALA A 436 22.98 11.85 -3.20
CA ALA A 436 21.88 10.99 -2.75
C ALA A 436 22.29 9.52 -2.76
N VAL A 437 22.68 8.99 -1.60
CA VAL A 437 23.21 7.61 -1.47
C VAL A 437 22.32 6.69 -0.65
N GLN A 438 21.41 7.23 0.17
CA GLN A 438 20.57 6.41 1.03
C GLN A 438 19.39 5.82 0.26
N PRO A 439 18.80 4.70 0.74
CA PRO A 439 17.64 4.09 0.11
C PRO A 439 16.56 5.11 -0.26
N LEU A 440 16.01 4.96 -1.46
CA LEU A 440 14.90 5.75 -2.03
C LEU A 440 15.17 7.27 -2.23
N GLN A 441 16.33 7.82 -1.88
CA GLN A 441 16.65 9.22 -2.16
C GLN A 441 16.77 9.51 -3.67
N ARG A 442 17.49 8.66 -4.39
CA ARG A 442 17.69 8.76 -5.84
C ARG A 442 16.36 8.80 -6.63
N PRO A 443 15.44 7.83 -6.50
CA PRO A 443 14.20 7.86 -7.27
C PRO A 443 13.32 9.07 -6.95
N ALA A 444 13.32 9.57 -5.70
CA ALA A 444 12.60 10.82 -5.36
C ALA A 444 13.14 12.04 -6.13
N ILE A 445 14.47 12.15 -6.30
CA ILE A 445 15.07 13.21 -7.11
C ILE A 445 14.83 12.98 -8.60
N GLU A 446 14.88 11.74 -9.07
CA GLU A 446 14.57 11.44 -10.47
C GLU A 446 13.13 11.83 -10.83
N LEU A 447 12.17 11.66 -9.92
CA LEU A 447 10.80 12.18 -10.08
C LEU A 447 10.80 13.70 -10.18
N ALA A 448 11.56 14.40 -9.33
CA ALA A 448 11.67 15.84 -9.36
C ALA A 448 12.25 16.36 -10.68
N LEU A 449 13.32 15.72 -11.17
CA LEU A 449 13.91 16.00 -12.48
C LEU A 449 12.91 15.70 -13.61
N ALA A 450 12.21 14.57 -13.58
CA ALA A 450 11.25 14.21 -14.63
C ALA A 450 10.10 15.23 -14.72
N LEU A 451 9.55 15.66 -13.58
CA LEU A 451 8.56 16.72 -13.50
C LEU A 451 9.10 18.04 -14.04
N HIS A 452 10.33 18.41 -13.69
CA HIS A 452 11.00 19.62 -14.18
C HIS A 452 11.14 19.59 -15.70
N GLU A 453 11.75 18.55 -16.26
CA GLU A 453 12.02 18.42 -17.70
C GLU A 453 10.72 18.36 -18.50
N GLU A 454 9.68 17.69 -18.00
CA GLU A 454 8.35 17.69 -18.62
C GLU A 454 7.78 19.10 -18.68
N ARG A 455 7.73 19.82 -17.55
CA ARG A 455 7.15 21.17 -17.44
C ARG A 455 7.93 22.20 -18.24
N ALA A 456 9.24 22.01 -18.39
CA ALA A 456 10.11 22.81 -19.26
C ALA A 456 9.96 22.47 -20.76
N GLY A 457 9.22 21.41 -21.11
CA GLY A 457 9.08 20.93 -22.49
C GLY A 457 10.32 20.21 -23.02
N ALA A 458 11.26 19.86 -22.15
CA ALA A 458 12.59 19.31 -22.44
C ALA A 458 12.63 17.77 -22.38
N LEU A 459 11.61 17.09 -22.89
CA LEU A 459 11.55 15.62 -22.88
C LEU A 459 12.77 14.93 -23.52
N ASP A 460 13.44 15.57 -24.48
CA ASP A 460 14.64 14.99 -25.08
C ASP A 460 15.76 14.77 -24.05
N GLU A 461 15.84 15.59 -22.99
CA GLU A 461 16.78 15.42 -21.88
C GLU A 461 16.46 14.15 -21.07
N VAL A 462 15.18 13.83 -20.88
CA VAL A 462 14.75 12.62 -20.17
C VAL A 462 15.24 11.37 -20.91
N PHE A 463 15.15 11.34 -22.24
CA PHE A 463 15.49 10.18 -23.06
C PHE A 463 16.90 10.23 -23.66
N ALA A 464 17.73 11.18 -23.25
CA ALA A 464 19.13 11.25 -23.65
C ALA A 464 19.92 10.03 -23.13
N ALA A 465 20.99 9.65 -23.83
CA ALA A 465 21.81 8.48 -23.48
C ALA A 465 22.52 8.63 -22.12
N ASP A 466 22.80 9.87 -21.71
CA ASP A 466 23.43 10.26 -20.45
C ASP A 466 22.42 10.87 -19.45
N SER A 467 21.12 10.62 -19.66
CA SER A 467 20.06 11.11 -18.77
C SER A 467 20.26 10.67 -17.33
N ALA A 468 20.05 11.61 -16.41
CA ALA A 468 20.02 11.36 -14.98
C ALA A 468 18.76 10.56 -14.55
N ILE A 469 17.71 10.54 -15.39
CA ILE A 469 16.43 9.89 -15.13
C ILE A 469 16.47 8.49 -15.73
N THR A 470 16.71 7.50 -14.86
CA THR A 470 16.91 6.09 -15.18
C THR A 470 15.82 5.18 -14.64
N ASN A 471 14.97 5.65 -13.73
CA ASN A 471 13.83 4.89 -13.23
C ASN A 471 12.87 4.60 -14.41
N PRO A 472 12.54 3.32 -14.66
CA PRO A 472 11.74 2.91 -15.80
C PRO A 472 10.32 3.46 -15.76
N SER A 473 9.66 3.43 -14.60
CA SER A 473 8.28 3.91 -14.41
C SER A 473 8.13 5.38 -14.81
N LEU A 474 9.05 6.25 -14.39
CA LEU A 474 9.03 7.68 -14.73
C LEU A 474 9.12 7.91 -16.24
N ARG A 475 10.03 7.18 -16.89
CA ARG A 475 10.26 7.27 -18.35
C ARG A 475 9.04 6.76 -19.11
N GLU A 476 8.47 5.65 -18.67
CA GLU A 476 7.30 5.03 -19.29
C GLU A 476 6.05 5.91 -19.19
N ILE A 477 5.81 6.55 -18.05
CA ILE A 477 4.73 7.54 -17.89
C ILE A 477 4.84 8.60 -18.99
N LEU A 478 6.02 9.20 -19.16
CA LEU A 478 6.24 10.26 -20.15
C LEU A 478 6.11 9.78 -21.61
N LEU A 479 6.53 8.55 -21.92
CA LEU A 479 6.26 7.93 -23.23
C LEU A 479 4.76 7.78 -23.48
N ARG A 480 4.03 7.28 -22.47
CA ARG A 480 2.60 6.99 -22.57
C ARG A 480 1.75 8.25 -22.68
N THR A 481 2.04 9.30 -21.92
CA THR A 481 1.16 10.46 -21.79
C THR A 481 1.62 11.64 -22.66
N VAL A 482 2.91 12.00 -22.61
CA VAL A 482 3.40 13.28 -23.19
C VAL A 482 4.06 13.13 -24.56
N ALA A 483 4.83 12.06 -24.80
CA ALA A 483 5.69 11.92 -25.97
C ALA A 483 4.97 12.08 -27.32
N ASP A 484 5.67 12.66 -28.31
CA ASP A 484 5.21 12.71 -29.70
C ASP A 484 5.62 11.48 -30.50
N ALA A 485 5.12 11.38 -31.73
CA ALA A 485 5.41 10.25 -32.61
C ALA A 485 6.90 10.10 -32.96
N ALA A 486 7.69 11.19 -32.96
CA ALA A 486 9.10 11.13 -33.30
C ALA A 486 9.91 10.52 -32.16
N LEU A 487 9.67 11.00 -30.93
CA LEU A 487 10.28 10.44 -29.71
C LEU A 487 9.91 8.97 -29.53
N LEU A 488 8.62 8.61 -29.65
CA LEU A 488 8.17 7.23 -29.51
C LEU A 488 8.83 6.29 -30.53
N ARG A 489 8.93 6.72 -31.80
CA ARG A 489 9.56 5.93 -32.86
C ARG A 489 11.07 5.78 -32.63
N ARG A 490 11.75 6.83 -32.17
CA ARG A 490 13.17 6.77 -31.79
C ARG A 490 13.38 5.77 -30.67
N GLN A 491 12.58 5.85 -29.60
CA GLN A 491 12.71 4.97 -28.44
C GLN A 491 12.46 3.50 -28.77
N ALA A 492 11.44 3.20 -29.58
CA ALA A 492 11.17 1.84 -30.05
C ALA A 492 12.36 1.20 -30.83
N ASN A 493 13.18 2.03 -31.48
CA ASN A 493 14.33 1.58 -32.28
C ASN A 493 15.68 1.65 -31.55
N GLU A 494 15.73 2.25 -30.36
CA GLU A 494 16.98 2.45 -29.62
C GLU A 494 17.42 1.12 -28.96
N THR A 495 18.50 0.52 -29.44
CA THR A 495 18.94 -0.81 -28.97
C THR A 495 19.71 -0.76 -27.66
N SER A 496 20.13 0.43 -27.22
CA SER A 496 20.83 0.62 -25.95
C SER A 496 19.89 0.66 -24.73
N VAL A 497 18.57 0.77 -24.93
CA VAL A 497 17.59 0.81 -23.85
C VAL A 497 16.89 -0.54 -23.64
N PRO A 498 16.34 -0.82 -22.44
CA PRO A 498 15.68 -2.08 -22.14
C PRO A 498 14.53 -2.42 -23.09
N GLN A 499 14.37 -3.70 -23.40
CA GLN A 499 13.33 -4.18 -24.31
C GLN A 499 11.92 -3.73 -23.91
N HIS A 500 11.62 -3.73 -22.60
CA HIS A 500 10.32 -3.32 -22.08
C HIS A 500 10.01 -1.85 -22.44
N GLU A 501 10.94 -0.92 -22.22
CA GLU A 501 10.76 0.50 -22.56
C GLU A 501 10.51 0.70 -24.07
N ARG A 502 11.22 -0.08 -24.92
CA ARG A 502 11.02 -0.06 -26.37
C ARG A 502 9.63 -0.55 -26.75
N ASP A 503 9.14 -1.58 -26.07
CA ASP A 503 7.83 -2.15 -26.31
C ASP A 503 6.70 -1.20 -25.85
N VAL A 504 6.86 -0.51 -24.72
CA VAL A 504 5.96 0.55 -24.26
C VAL A 504 5.90 1.70 -25.27
N ALA A 505 7.05 2.15 -25.76
CA ALA A 505 7.13 3.21 -26.77
C ALA A 505 6.42 2.79 -28.07
N LEU A 506 6.67 1.57 -28.55
CA LEU A 506 6.03 1.06 -29.76
C LEU A 506 4.52 0.88 -29.59
N TYR A 507 4.07 0.39 -28.42
CA TYR A 507 2.66 0.19 -28.14
C TYR A 507 1.93 1.55 -28.15
N ALA A 508 2.47 2.54 -27.44
CA ALA A 508 1.95 3.89 -27.44
C ALA A 508 1.96 4.51 -28.85
N LEU A 509 3.02 4.30 -29.64
CA LEU A 509 3.08 4.78 -31.03
C LEU A 509 1.94 4.20 -31.87
N LEU A 510 1.82 2.88 -31.94
CA LEU A 510 0.87 2.19 -32.81
C LEU A 510 -0.58 2.49 -32.42
N TYR A 511 -0.88 2.48 -31.11
CA TYR A 511 -2.19 2.85 -30.60
C TYR A 511 -2.56 4.28 -30.98
N LYS A 512 -1.66 5.24 -30.73
CA LYS A 512 -1.90 6.66 -30.99
C LYS A 512 -1.99 6.94 -32.48
N GLU A 513 -1.19 6.29 -33.33
CA GLU A 513 -1.27 6.46 -34.78
C GLU A 513 -2.61 6.01 -35.35
N VAL A 514 -3.08 4.83 -34.94
CA VAL A 514 -4.33 4.28 -35.46
C VAL A 514 -5.56 5.01 -34.91
N SER A 515 -5.56 5.42 -33.63
CA SER A 515 -6.66 6.17 -33.02
C SER A 515 -6.75 7.62 -33.53
N ARG A 516 -5.62 8.25 -33.86
CA ARG A 516 -5.55 9.69 -34.23
C ARG A 516 -5.47 9.93 -35.73
N GLY A 517 -5.71 8.90 -36.53
CA GLY A 517 -5.83 9.01 -37.99
C GLY A 517 -4.52 9.04 -38.77
N ARG A 518 -3.39 8.67 -38.15
CA ARG A 518 -2.07 8.57 -38.80
C ARG A 518 -1.87 7.19 -39.43
N TYR A 519 -2.82 6.77 -40.25
CA TYR A 519 -2.87 5.40 -40.76
C TYR A 519 -1.69 5.01 -41.65
N ALA A 520 -1.11 5.97 -42.39
CA ALA A 520 0.06 5.72 -43.22
C ALA A 520 1.30 5.42 -42.36
N ASP A 521 1.47 6.14 -41.25
CA ASP A 521 2.55 5.93 -40.29
C ASP A 521 2.39 4.56 -39.62
N PHE A 522 1.17 4.23 -39.15
CA PHE A 522 0.86 2.91 -38.57
C PHE A 522 1.23 1.75 -39.50
N VAL A 523 0.88 1.84 -40.80
CA VAL A 523 1.19 0.77 -41.77
C VAL A 523 2.68 0.52 -41.90
N LYS A 524 3.50 1.57 -41.73
CA LYS A 524 4.95 1.49 -41.74
C LYS A 524 5.47 0.91 -40.42
N ASP A 525 5.05 1.48 -39.29
CA ASP A 525 5.67 1.21 -37.99
C ASP A 525 5.18 -0.09 -37.34
N VAL A 526 4.04 -0.65 -37.75
CA VAL A 526 3.60 -1.99 -37.30
C VAL A 526 4.58 -3.10 -37.69
N ALA A 527 5.48 -2.84 -38.66
CA ALA A 527 6.56 -3.76 -39.01
C ALA A 527 7.65 -3.87 -37.92
N LEU A 528 7.68 -2.94 -36.94
CA LEU A 528 8.58 -2.98 -35.80
C LEU A 528 8.14 -3.99 -34.72
N VAL A 529 6.89 -4.48 -34.79
CA VAL A 529 6.37 -5.48 -33.85
C VAL A 529 7.12 -6.80 -34.05
N ARG A 530 7.72 -7.31 -32.98
CA ARG A 530 8.44 -8.58 -32.99
C ARG A 530 7.46 -9.75 -33.16
N ALA A 531 7.92 -10.84 -33.78
CA ALA A 531 7.08 -12.00 -34.04
C ALA A 531 6.62 -12.74 -32.76
N ASP A 532 7.38 -12.59 -31.67
CA ASP A 532 7.12 -13.20 -30.35
C ASP A 532 6.35 -12.26 -29.39
N ALA A 533 5.90 -11.09 -29.87
CA ALA A 533 5.18 -10.14 -29.04
C ALA A 533 3.83 -10.73 -28.56
N PRO A 534 3.48 -10.58 -27.26
CA PRO A 534 2.23 -11.08 -26.73
C PRO A 534 1.04 -10.39 -27.40
N ALA A 535 0.00 -11.18 -27.74
CA ALA A 535 -1.21 -10.69 -28.40
C ALA A 535 -2.40 -10.52 -27.44
N GLU A 536 -2.30 -11.09 -26.25
CA GLU A 536 -3.26 -11.01 -25.15
C GLU A 536 -2.56 -10.39 -23.94
N GLY A 537 -3.31 -9.63 -23.14
CA GLY A 537 -2.81 -8.89 -21.98
C GLY A 537 -3.76 -7.74 -21.64
N TYR A 538 -3.65 -7.21 -20.43
CA TYR A 538 -4.49 -6.09 -20.01
C TYR A 538 -3.89 -4.76 -20.48
N ALA A 539 -4.34 -4.29 -21.65
CA ALA A 539 -3.95 -3.01 -22.24
C ALA A 539 -4.23 -1.77 -21.36
N GLY A 540 -5.05 -1.90 -20.31
CA GLY A 540 -5.34 -0.84 -19.36
C GLY A 540 -4.22 -0.61 -18.33
N ALA A 541 -3.39 -1.62 -18.04
CA ALA A 541 -2.24 -1.53 -17.15
C ALA A 541 -0.97 -1.85 -17.93
N LEU A 542 -0.49 -0.87 -18.71
CA LEU A 542 0.90 -0.85 -19.13
C LEU A 542 1.75 -0.69 -17.85
N SER A 543 2.03 -1.81 -17.18
CA SER A 543 2.83 -1.88 -15.95
C SER A 543 4.26 -2.25 -16.30
N THR A 544 5.20 -1.87 -15.44
CA THR A 544 6.63 -2.15 -15.62
C THR A 544 6.97 -3.65 -15.56
N ILE A 545 6.03 -4.50 -15.13
CA ILE A 545 6.23 -5.93 -14.89
C ILE A 545 5.80 -6.75 -16.11
N GLU A 546 4.72 -6.37 -16.80
CA GLU A 546 4.15 -7.14 -17.90
C GLU A 546 4.41 -6.48 -19.26
N PRO A 547 4.97 -7.21 -20.25
CA PRO A 547 5.18 -6.65 -21.57
C PRO A 547 3.83 -6.24 -22.20
N PRO A 548 3.77 -5.07 -22.86
CA PRO A 548 2.53 -4.62 -23.49
C PRO A 548 2.12 -5.58 -24.61
N PRO A 549 0.79 -5.77 -24.85
CA PRO A 549 0.29 -6.75 -25.81
C PRO A 549 0.43 -6.26 -27.27
N LEU A 550 1.65 -6.03 -27.73
CA LEU A 550 2.00 -5.52 -29.06
C LEU A 550 1.50 -6.39 -30.21
N GLY A 551 1.40 -7.70 -30.00
CA GLY A 551 0.88 -8.66 -30.98
C GLY A 551 -0.57 -8.40 -31.38
N VAL A 552 -1.32 -7.62 -30.59
CA VAL A 552 -2.70 -7.20 -30.93
C VAL A 552 -2.76 -6.46 -32.28
N PHE A 553 -1.72 -5.71 -32.64
CA PHE A 553 -1.68 -4.91 -33.87
C PHE A 553 -1.33 -5.72 -35.13
N THR A 554 -0.81 -6.94 -34.98
CA THR A 554 -0.39 -7.81 -36.10
C THR A 554 -1.34 -8.98 -36.34
N GLN A 555 -2.42 -9.10 -35.57
CA GLN A 555 -3.40 -10.16 -35.73
C GLN A 555 -4.00 -10.18 -37.16
N THR A 556 -4.06 -11.37 -37.74
CA THR A 556 -4.55 -11.61 -39.11
C THR A 556 -5.93 -12.25 -39.15
N SER A 557 -6.52 -12.55 -38.00
CA SER A 557 -7.88 -13.07 -37.88
C SER A 557 -8.91 -12.04 -38.33
N THR A 558 -10.08 -12.54 -38.78
CA THR A 558 -11.21 -11.66 -39.07
C THR A 558 -11.80 -11.12 -37.77
N LEU A 559 -12.05 -9.81 -37.72
CA LEU A 559 -12.56 -9.14 -36.53
C LEU A 559 -14.09 -9.04 -36.56
N GLY A 560 -14.73 -9.76 -35.63
CA GLY A 560 -16.18 -9.73 -35.44
C GLY A 560 -16.98 -10.18 -36.66
N ASP A 561 -18.30 -9.97 -36.60
CA ASP A 561 -19.20 -10.55 -37.58
C ASP A 561 -19.26 -9.76 -38.90
N TYR A 562 -18.81 -8.49 -38.93
CA TYR A 562 -18.90 -7.57 -40.08
C TYR A 562 -17.83 -7.80 -41.18
N SER A 563 -17.17 -8.96 -41.15
CA SER A 563 -16.18 -9.39 -42.16
C SER A 563 -15.04 -8.38 -42.34
N CYS A 564 -14.47 -7.94 -41.22
CA CYS A 564 -13.33 -7.06 -41.19
C CYS A 564 -12.03 -7.86 -41.32
N GLY A 565 -11.20 -7.45 -42.28
CA GLY A 565 -9.86 -8.01 -42.46
C GLY A 565 -8.86 -7.52 -41.42
N PRO A 566 -7.58 -7.90 -41.56
CA PRO A 566 -6.51 -7.50 -40.66
C PRO A 566 -6.41 -5.98 -40.47
N LEU A 567 -5.98 -5.53 -39.29
CA LEU A 567 -5.87 -4.10 -38.99
C LEU A 567 -4.95 -3.36 -39.97
N LYS A 568 -3.82 -3.97 -40.36
CA LYS A 568 -2.87 -3.39 -41.32
C LYS A 568 -3.53 -3.06 -42.67
N GLU A 569 -4.41 -3.93 -43.16
CA GLU A 569 -5.16 -3.67 -44.39
C GLU A 569 -6.22 -2.58 -44.21
N THR A 570 -6.91 -2.59 -43.06
CA THR A 570 -7.88 -1.56 -42.68
C THR A 570 -7.21 -0.18 -42.63
N ALA A 571 -6.05 -0.07 -41.99
CA ALA A 571 -5.25 1.15 -41.92
C ALA A 571 -4.74 1.57 -43.31
N ALA A 572 -4.24 0.65 -44.13
CA ALA A 572 -3.82 0.97 -45.50
C ALA A 572 -4.96 1.52 -46.37
N ASN A 573 -6.18 1.00 -46.18
CA ASN A 573 -7.37 1.53 -46.86
C ASN A 573 -7.75 2.92 -46.35
N LEU A 574 -7.69 3.15 -45.03
CA LEU A 574 -7.96 4.47 -44.45
C LEU A 574 -6.90 5.52 -44.80
N ALA A 575 -5.64 5.12 -44.97
CA ALA A 575 -4.56 6.00 -45.45
C ALA A 575 -4.86 6.53 -46.87
N LYS A 576 -5.43 5.69 -47.74
CA LYS A 576 -5.82 6.07 -49.11
C LYS A 576 -7.15 6.80 -49.17
N ASN A 577 -8.12 6.38 -48.35
CA ASN A 577 -9.47 6.95 -48.29
C ASN A 577 -9.96 7.02 -46.84
N PRO A 578 -9.69 8.13 -46.13
CA PRO A 578 -10.06 8.29 -44.72
C PRO A 578 -11.56 8.25 -44.43
N LYS A 579 -12.41 8.42 -45.45
CA LYS A 579 -13.87 8.42 -45.36
C LYS A 579 -14.51 7.12 -45.87
N SER A 580 -13.71 6.06 -46.06
CA SER A 580 -14.22 4.75 -46.47
C SER A 580 -15.13 4.16 -45.38
N PRO A 581 -16.45 4.00 -45.63
CA PRO A 581 -17.38 3.54 -44.59
C PRO A 581 -17.01 2.19 -43.99
N LYS A 582 -16.71 1.21 -44.84
CA LYS A 582 -16.30 -0.14 -44.41
C LYS A 582 -15.02 -0.10 -43.56
N ALA A 583 -14.01 0.67 -43.98
CA ALA A 583 -12.75 0.72 -43.24
C ALA A 583 -12.89 1.44 -41.89
N GLN A 584 -13.73 2.49 -41.82
CA GLN A 584 -14.05 3.16 -40.56
C GLN A 584 -14.80 2.24 -39.59
N LEU A 585 -15.75 1.44 -40.09
CA LEU A 585 -16.48 0.46 -39.28
C LEU A 585 -15.56 -0.67 -38.80
N CYS A 586 -14.63 -1.13 -39.64
CA CYS A 586 -13.67 -2.16 -39.25
C CYS A 586 -12.65 -1.68 -38.22
N LEU A 587 -12.20 -0.42 -38.31
CA LEU A 587 -11.41 0.17 -37.24
C LEU A 587 -12.21 0.27 -35.93
N ALA A 588 -13.48 0.68 -36.01
CA ALA A 588 -14.34 0.72 -34.82
C ALA A 588 -14.55 -0.69 -34.22
N ASP A 589 -14.62 -1.75 -35.03
CA ASP A 589 -14.67 -3.10 -34.50
C ASP A 589 -13.38 -3.57 -33.87
N PHE A 590 -12.23 -3.22 -34.45
CA PHE A 590 -10.93 -3.48 -33.84
C PHE A 590 -10.83 -2.82 -32.45
N MET A 591 -11.20 -1.55 -32.35
CA MET A 591 -11.16 -0.81 -31.08
C MET A 591 -12.05 -1.46 -30.02
N ARG A 592 -13.27 -1.86 -30.39
CA ARG A 592 -14.19 -2.56 -29.46
C ARG A 592 -13.63 -3.93 -29.04
N ALA A 593 -13.17 -4.73 -30.00
CA ALA A 593 -12.77 -6.11 -29.74
C ALA A 593 -11.59 -6.21 -28.76
N ASN A 594 -10.78 -5.15 -28.68
CA ASN A 594 -9.58 -5.07 -27.85
C ASN A 594 -9.75 -4.16 -26.63
N GLY A 595 -10.96 -3.68 -26.32
CA GLY A 595 -11.21 -2.86 -25.13
C GLY A 595 -10.58 -1.46 -25.17
N PHE A 596 -10.37 -0.90 -26.36
CA PHE A 596 -9.65 0.38 -26.53
C PHE A 596 -10.50 1.64 -26.33
N ASP A 597 -11.79 1.49 -26.04
CA ASP A 597 -12.72 2.62 -25.83
C ASP A 597 -12.44 3.45 -24.57
N GLN A 598 -11.70 2.90 -23.61
CA GLN A 598 -11.28 3.55 -22.36
C GLN A 598 -9.80 3.29 -22.08
N ASN A 599 -8.98 3.32 -23.13
CA ASN A 599 -7.56 3.02 -23.00
C ASN A 599 -6.86 4.11 -22.15
N ALA A 600 -6.00 3.71 -21.22
CA ALA A 600 -5.25 4.62 -20.36
C ALA A 600 -4.40 5.63 -21.13
N LEU A 601 -4.02 5.35 -22.39
CA LEU A 601 -3.28 6.27 -23.27
C LEU A 601 -4.08 7.47 -23.78
N ASP A 602 -5.39 7.46 -23.57
CA ASP A 602 -6.30 8.58 -23.87
C ASP A 602 -6.70 9.37 -22.61
N THR A 603 -6.30 8.91 -21.42
CA THR A 603 -6.46 9.63 -20.15
C THR A 603 -5.20 10.43 -19.85
N GLN A 604 -5.38 11.68 -19.39
CA GLN A 604 -4.30 12.53 -18.94
C GLN A 604 -4.29 12.53 -17.40
N PRO A 605 -3.12 12.32 -16.76
CA PRO A 605 -2.96 12.58 -15.32
C PRO A 605 -3.30 14.02 -14.93
N ASP A 606 -3.51 14.26 -13.64
CA ASP A 606 -3.70 15.61 -13.12
C ASP A 606 -2.48 16.50 -13.40
N ALA A 607 -2.71 17.81 -13.55
CA ALA A 607 -1.65 18.76 -13.95
C ALA A 607 -0.49 18.88 -12.92
N ALA A 608 -0.71 18.42 -11.69
CA ALA A 608 0.32 18.36 -10.66
C ALA A 608 1.23 17.13 -10.82
N GLU A 609 0.73 16.05 -11.42
CA GLU A 609 1.42 14.78 -11.58
C GLU A 609 2.32 14.74 -12.83
N LEU A 610 3.24 13.78 -12.81
CA LEU A 610 4.10 13.46 -13.93
C LEU A 610 3.24 12.95 -15.08
N GLY A 611 3.53 13.47 -16.27
CA GLY A 611 2.72 13.24 -17.43
C GLY A 611 1.44 14.06 -17.44
N GLY A 612 1.25 15.03 -16.55
CA GLY A 612 0.07 15.90 -16.51
C GLY A 612 0.06 17.02 -17.58
N THR A 613 1.18 17.26 -18.27
CA THR A 613 1.22 18.27 -19.35
C THR A 613 0.53 17.79 -20.63
N PRO A 614 0.01 18.71 -21.48
CA PRO A 614 -0.70 18.31 -22.69
C PRO A 614 0.13 17.41 -23.61
N SER A 615 -0.45 16.29 -24.04
CA SER A 615 0.21 15.37 -24.98
C SER A 615 0.75 16.08 -26.22
N ARG A 616 2.03 15.83 -26.56
CA ARG A 616 2.66 16.33 -27.79
C ARG A 616 2.20 15.54 -29.01
N PHE A 617 1.63 14.34 -28.82
CA PHE A 617 1.04 13.55 -29.89
C PHE A 617 -0.31 14.13 -30.33
N LYS A 618 -0.30 14.95 -31.38
CA LYS A 618 -1.49 15.63 -31.90
C LYS A 618 -2.56 14.66 -32.42
N GLY A 619 -3.82 14.97 -32.10
CA GLY A 619 -5.00 14.22 -32.50
C GLY A 619 -6.05 14.25 -31.39
N LYS A 620 -7.27 13.79 -31.68
CA LYS A 620 -8.28 13.53 -30.65
C LYS A 620 -8.32 12.02 -30.35
N PRO A 621 -8.60 11.62 -29.10
CA PRO A 621 -8.99 10.26 -28.76
C PRO A 621 -10.05 9.69 -29.72
N TYR A 622 -10.00 8.39 -29.98
CA TYR A 622 -10.88 7.75 -30.94
C TYR A 622 -12.23 7.40 -30.31
N ALA A 623 -13.32 7.97 -30.82
CA ALA A 623 -14.68 7.66 -30.39
C ALA A 623 -15.42 6.85 -31.45
N ARG A 624 -15.78 5.60 -31.14
CA ARG A 624 -16.60 4.76 -32.03
C ARG A 624 -17.96 5.36 -32.28
N LEU A 625 -18.55 6.02 -31.28
CA LEU A 625 -19.87 6.66 -31.43
C LEU A 625 -19.86 7.75 -32.50
N ASP A 626 -18.80 8.56 -32.57
CA ASP A 626 -18.66 9.60 -33.58
C ASP A 626 -18.58 9.02 -35.00
N VAL A 627 -17.86 7.91 -35.15
CA VAL A 627 -17.81 7.16 -36.41
C VAL A 627 -19.20 6.67 -36.82
N TYR A 628 -19.93 6.05 -35.90
CA TYR A 628 -21.28 5.55 -36.20
C TYR A 628 -22.23 6.71 -36.56
N ARG A 629 -22.21 7.82 -35.80
CA ARG A 629 -23.01 9.02 -36.08
C ARG A 629 -22.72 9.59 -37.48
N ALA A 630 -21.44 9.72 -37.83
CA ALA A 630 -21.02 10.24 -39.13
C ALA A 630 -21.55 9.36 -40.28
N LEU A 631 -21.45 8.03 -40.15
CA LEU A 631 -21.91 7.09 -41.17
C LEU A 631 -23.43 7.03 -41.29
N ILE A 632 -24.16 7.14 -40.18
CA ILE A 632 -25.63 7.23 -40.16
C ILE A 632 -26.10 8.48 -40.92
N ALA A 633 -25.47 9.62 -40.67
CA ALA A 633 -25.76 10.89 -41.32
C ALA A 633 -25.31 10.93 -42.79
N GLY A 634 -24.27 10.18 -43.16
CA GLY A 634 -23.68 10.20 -44.50
C GLY A 634 -24.66 9.77 -45.61
N ALA A 635 -24.95 10.66 -46.55
CA ALA A 635 -25.85 10.37 -47.67
C ALA A 635 -25.30 9.29 -48.62
N LYS A 636 -23.97 9.19 -48.73
CA LYS A 636 -23.27 8.24 -49.61
C LYS A 636 -22.88 6.93 -48.90
N THR A 637 -23.22 6.76 -47.63
CA THR A 637 -22.94 5.52 -46.89
C THR A 637 -23.78 4.38 -47.46
N PRO A 638 -23.18 3.26 -47.88
CA PRO A 638 -23.91 2.08 -48.34
C PRO A 638 -24.95 1.59 -47.31
N SER A 639 -26.03 0.97 -47.80
CA SER A 639 -27.15 0.54 -46.95
C SER A 639 -26.72 -0.44 -45.85
N ASP A 640 -25.88 -1.41 -46.17
CA ASP A 640 -25.43 -2.42 -45.20
C ASP A 640 -24.54 -1.81 -44.11
N ASP A 641 -23.64 -0.90 -44.50
CA ASP A 641 -22.76 -0.16 -43.61
C ASP A 641 -23.56 0.75 -42.67
N LYS A 642 -24.60 1.42 -43.21
CA LYS A 642 -25.51 2.25 -42.41
C LYS A 642 -26.35 1.43 -41.45
N ALA A 643 -26.84 0.27 -41.87
CA ALA A 643 -27.55 -0.66 -41.00
C ALA A 643 -26.65 -1.14 -39.85
N TYR A 644 -25.38 -1.45 -40.15
CA TYR A 644 -24.41 -1.85 -39.13
C TYR A 644 -24.07 -0.70 -38.16
N ALA A 645 -23.83 0.50 -38.68
CA ALA A 645 -23.57 1.69 -37.85
C ALA A 645 -24.72 1.97 -36.88
N LEU A 646 -25.99 1.89 -37.34
CA LEU A 646 -27.16 2.04 -36.47
C LEU A 646 -27.19 0.99 -35.37
N TYR A 647 -26.94 -0.28 -35.72
CA TYR A 647 -26.88 -1.38 -34.76
C TYR A 647 -25.83 -1.12 -33.68
N ARG A 648 -24.62 -0.72 -34.07
CA ARG A 648 -23.52 -0.46 -33.13
C ARG A 648 -23.73 0.79 -32.29
N ALA A 649 -24.29 1.85 -32.86
CA ALA A 649 -24.63 3.07 -32.11
C ALA A 649 -25.61 2.79 -30.97
N VAL A 650 -26.62 1.93 -31.19
CA VAL A 650 -27.55 1.52 -30.11
C VAL A 650 -26.85 0.62 -29.09
N ARG A 651 -25.99 -0.31 -29.53
CA ARG A 651 -25.26 -1.21 -28.62
C ARG A 651 -24.17 -0.55 -27.79
N CYS A 652 -23.79 0.69 -28.09
CA CYS A 652 -22.93 1.49 -27.21
C CYS A 652 -23.47 1.64 -25.78
N TYR A 653 -24.78 1.47 -25.60
CA TYR A 653 -25.49 1.65 -24.35
C TYR A 653 -25.85 0.33 -23.66
N ALA A 654 -25.50 -0.81 -24.26
CA ALA A 654 -25.86 -2.12 -23.76
C ALA A 654 -24.78 -2.67 -22.79
N PRO A 655 -25.16 -3.37 -21.70
CA PRO A 655 -26.48 -3.39 -21.07
C PRO A 655 -26.69 -2.26 -20.04
N ALA A 656 -25.63 -1.49 -19.73
CA ALA A 656 -25.55 -0.62 -18.57
C ALA A 656 -26.19 0.77 -18.73
N GLN A 657 -26.85 1.06 -19.87
CA GLN A 657 -27.47 2.34 -20.21
C GLN A 657 -26.51 3.56 -20.31
N ILE A 658 -25.21 3.35 -20.09
CA ILE A 658 -24.14 4.34 -20.23
C ILE A 658 -23.40 4.20 -21.57
N ASN A 659 -22.84 5.29 -22.09
CA ASN A 659 -22.05 5.25 -23.33
C ASN A 659 -20.69 4.57 -23.10
N SER A 660 -20.48 3.41 -23.73
CA SER A 660 -19.22 2.66 -23.72
C SER A 660 -18.39 2.81 -25.00
N CYS A 661 -18.78 3.70 -25.91
CA CYS A 661 -18.15 3.87 -27.23
C CYS A 661 -17.29 5.14 -27.36
N GLY A 662 -17.09 5.87 -26.26
CA GLY A 662 -16.51 7.21 -26.27
C GLY A 662 -17.38 8.25 -26.97
N GLY A 663 -16.90 9.49 -27.02
CA GLY A 663 -17.61 10.62 -27.60
C GLY A 663 -18.76 11.14 -26.74
N GLU A 664 -19.50 12.13 -27.26
CA GLU A 664 -20.61 12.77 -26.56
C GLU A 664 -21.81 11.82 -26.41
N ASP A 665 -22.30 11.66 -25.17
CA ASP A 665 -23.50 10.87 -24.87
C ASP A 665 -24.73 11.42 -25.61
N VAL A 666 -25.68 10.53 -25.92
CA VAL A 666 -26.96 10.92 -26.53
C VAL A 666 -28.15 10.50 -25.68
N PRO A 667 -29.23 11.31 -25.65
CA PRO A 667 -30.41 10.98 -24.87
C PRO A 667 -31.10 9.72 -25.40
N GLN A 668 -31.85 9.04 -24.54
CA GLN A 668 -32.58 7.82 -24.89
C GLN A 668 -33.51 8.00 -26.11
N SER A 669 -34.06 9.20 -26.31
CA SER A 669 -34.87 9.54 -27.48
C SER A 669 -34.10 9.38 -28.80
N GLN A 670 -32.82 9.74 -28.83
CA GLN A 670 -31.95 9.58 -30.00
C GLN A 670 -31.60 8.11 -30.23
N ARG A 671 -31.33 7.36 -29.15
CA ARG A 671 -31.07 5.90 -29.20
C ARG A 671 -32.29 5.15 -29.76
N LYS A 672 -33.49 5.53 -29.32
CA LYS A 672 -34.78 5.06 -29.85
C LYS A 672 -34.95 5.42 -31.33
N ALA A 673 -34.58 6.62 -31.75
CA ALA A 673 -34.66 7.04 -33.14
C ALA A 673 -33.76 6.18 -34.04
N TRP A 674 -32.53 5.89 -33.62
CA TRP A 674 -31.64 4.97 -34.35
C TRP A 674 -32.19 3.55 -34.43
N PHE A 675 -32.71 3.01 -33.31
CA PHE A 675 -33.36 1.70 -33.30
C PHE A 675 -34.54 1.63 -34.28
N GLN A 676 -35.43 2.64 -34.26
CA GLN A 676 -36.57 2.69 -35.18
C GLN A 676 -36.13 2.86 -36.63
N GLN A 677 -35.09 3.66 -36.90
CA GLN A 677 -34.53 3.82 -38.23
C GLN A 677 -33.99 2.49 -38.77
N LEU A 678 -33.26 1.73 -37.96
CA LEU A 678 -32.75 0.40 -38.32
C LEU A 678 -33.90 -0.55 -38.68
N LYS A 679 -34.90 -0.65 -37.81
CA LYS A 679 -36.07 -1.54 -37.99
C LYS A 679 -36.92 -1.17 -39.20
N LYS A 680 -37.14 0.14 -39.46
CA LYS A 680 -38.02 0.61 -40.54
C LYS A 680 -37.33 0.63 -41.90
N ARG A 681 -36.09 1.12 -41.98
CA ARG A 681 -35.39 1.31 -43.27
C ARG A 681 -34.56 0.11 -43.71
N TYR A 682 -34.14 -0.76 -42.78
CA TYR A 682 -33.31 -1.92 -43.08
C TYR A 682 -33.86 -3.22 -42.44
N PRO A 683 -35.18 -3.52 -42.55
CA PRO A 683 -35.82 -4.62 -41.83
C PRO A 683 -35.24 -6.01 -42.16
N ASN A 684 -34.70 -6.17 -43.37
CA ASN A 684 -34.16 -7.45 -43.84
C ASN A 684 -32.69 -7.67 -43.47
N SER A 685 -31.98 -6.63 -42.99
CA SER A 685 -30.60 -6.76 -42.53
C SER A 685 -30.52 -7.69 -41.32
N ARG A 686 -29.44 -8.47 -41.18
CA ARG A 686 -29.25 -9.33 -39.99
C ARG A 686 -29.25 -8.50 -38.70
N TRP A 687 -28.69 -7.30 -38.78
CA TRP A 687 -28.59 -6.35 -37.67
C TRP A 687 -29.94 -5.90 -37.13
N ALA A 688 -30.90 -5.61 -38.02
CA ALA A 688 -32.26 -5.30 -37.63
C ALA A 688 -32.96 -6.51 -37.01
N LYS A 689 -32.65 -7.74 -37.42
CA LYS A 689 -33.22 -8.97 -36.84
C LYS A 689 -32.65 -9.27 -35.46
N GLU A 690 -31.35 -9.09 -35.28
CA GLU A 690 -30.62 -9.37 -34.03
C GLU A 690 -30.94 -8.38 -32.91
N LEU A 691 -31.02 -7.07 -33.22
CA LEU A 691 -31.22 -6.04 -32.19
C LEU A 691 -32.65 -6.06 -31.65
N GLN A 692 -32.86 -6.59 -30.45
CA GLN A 692 -34.21 -6.74 -29.87
C GLN A 692 -34.77 -5.44 -29.29
N GLY A 693 -33.92 -4.56 -28.76
CA GLY A 693 -34.34 -3.32 -28.09
C GLY A 693 -33.28 -2.23 -28.14
N TYR A 694 -33.48 -1.20 -27.31
CA TYR A 694 -32.55 -0.09 -27.08
C TYR A 694 -32.48 0.17 -25.57
N TRP A 695 -31.40 0.81 -25.13
CA TRP A 695 -31.08 1.10 -23.73
C TRP A 695 -31.22 2.59 -23.44
#